data_AF-A0A1H7Q3U8-F1
#
_entry.id   AF-A0A1H7Q3U8-F1
#
_cell.length_a   1.000
_cell.length_b   1.000
_cell.length_c   1.000
_cell.angle_alpha   90.00
_cell.angle_beta   90.00
_cell.angle_gamma   90.00
#
_symmetry.space_group_name_H-M   'P 1'
#
loop_
_entity.id
_entity.type
_entity.pdbx_description
1 polymer ?
#
loop_
_entity_poly.entity_id
_entity_poly.type
_entity_poly.pdbx_seq_one_letter_code
_entity_poly.pdbx_strand_id
1 'polypeptide(L)'
;MHAVSTDALAHNAMANSASAPPDALGRVLVIGGGPVGMRFVDELLKRRPLAQVEVFSNEPHRPYNRVQLSNLLAGQTSPEALDLPLPDPAQHPHFRLHSATIIAIDPLTKRLEDSCGEKYRFDHLVIATGARAHVPNIPGVQLPGVFTFRRMHDAQLLASRTTRSRHLVVVGGGVLGIEAAKAMARLHTKVTLIQQAPHLMNRQLDATAAHLLEQQLRAQGVDILLHAGVREVLGEARVTGVRTLDGAQIACDSVLLCTGIKPNIELAYQARLRVGTGIRVNDALQTSHPDIYAIGECCEHRGQTYGLAAPGLEQAAVLAESLAGGGARYQGSTTVSRLKVVNEQVVSLGEVVDLPFRPRQSQLRFLRRKQKSYRTLVLLRGRIIGAAGLGEWPEFARIQEAFQTQRRVWPWQWLLFFLCGRLWLRSGADDVRQWPASAVVCQCNQVALHTLRQAQRQGCNDVASLSQSTRAGTVCGSCRPLMAQLVGQSASEKTYGWPLLLGASLLGLLVAALLVWLPAASLADSVQQQGWFEKIWNDKDYKQVSGFSLLGVVAVGLLMSLRKRLSWAWLGGFKHWRIVHGLLGAGGAALLMLHTGFHLGENLNRWLMLCFLAVLVLGSAAGLASALSHRLSPALARRLQQQGNWLHVLVAWPLPVLLAVHILTVYYF
;
A
#
# COMPACT_ATOMS: atom_id res chain seq x y z
N MET A 1 -10.06 -38.16 -68.96
CA MET A 1 -9.41 -39.49 -69.00
C MET A 1 -7.93 -39.27 -69.31
N HIS A 2 -6.93 -39.74 -68.58
CA HIS A 2 -6.78 -40.13 -67.17
C HIS A 2 -5.31 -39.78 -66.86
N ALA A 3 -5.09 -39.09 -65.74
CA ALA A 3 -3.78 -38.71 -65.25
C ALA A 3 -3.09 -39.91 -64.56
N VAL A 4 -1.79 -40.03 -64.76
CA VAL A 4 -0.93 -41.02 -64.11
C VAL A 4 -0.52 -40.51 -62.73
N SER A 5 -0.76 -41.32 -61.71
CA SER A 5 -0.49 -41.04 -60.30
C SER A 5 0.98 -41.29 -59.94
N THR A 6 1.54 -40.38 -59.15
CA THR A 6 2.78 -40.54 -58.40
C THR A 6 2.42 -40.70 -56.93
N ASP A 7 2.09 -41.92 -56.50
CA ASP A 7 1.89 -42.29 -55.09
C ASP A 7 2.54 -43.65 -54.83
N ALA A 8 3.85 -43.67 -54.56
CA ALA A 8 4.55 -44.88 -54.12
C ALA A 8 5.81 -44.65 -53.27
N LEU A 9 6.07 -43.41 -52.78
CA LEU A 9 7.25 -43.12 -51.95
C LEU A 9 6.95 -42.37 -50.63
N ALA A 10 5.70 -42.37 -50.18
CA ALA A 10 5.27 -41.64 -48.98
C ALA A 10 4.72 -42.51 -47.83
N HIS A 11 5.03 -43.81 -47.78
CA HIS A 11 4.40 -44.72 -46.81
C HIS A 11 5.33 -45.52 -45.90
N ASN A 12 6.58 -45.09 -45.68
CA ASN A 12 7.44 -45.77 -44.70
C ASN A 12 8.30 -44.87 -43.79
N ALA A 13 7.83 -43.66 -43.48
CA ALA A 13 8.47 -42.76 -42.50
C ALA A 13 7.50 -42.24 -41.42
N MET A 14 6.46 -43.00 -41.06
CA MET A 14 5.51 -42.65 -40.00
C MET A 14 5.27 -43.77 -38.98
N ALA A 15 6.27 -44.63 -38.73
CA ALA A 15 6.18 -45.67 -37.71
C ALA A 15 7.48 -45.76 -36.91
N ASN A 16 7.77 -44.71 -36.13
CA ASN A 16 8.50 -44.78 -34.86
C ASN A 16 8.62 -43.39 -34.22
N SER A 17 7.50 -42.70 -34.02
CA SER A 17 7.41 -41.77 -32.88
C SER A 17 6.82 -42.57 -31.73
N ALA A 18 7.66 -43.32 -31.02
CA ALA A 18 7.30 -43.83 -29.71
C ALA A 18 6.84 -42.62 -28.89
N SER A 19 5.53 -42.56 -28.61
CA SER A 19 4.92 -41.51 -27.81
C SER A 19 5.57 -41.56 -26.43
N ALA A 20 6.44 -40.58 -26.16
CA ALA A 20 6.95 -40.36 -24.83
C ALA A 20 5.74 -40.25 -23.86
N PRO A 21 5.79 -40.91 -22.69
CA PRO A 21 4.67 -40.90 -21.77
C PRO A 21 4.28 -39.46 -21.42
N PRO A 22 2.99 -39.19 -21.10
CA PRO A 22 2.43 -37.87 -20.85
C PRO A 22 3.04 -37.10 -19.65
N ASP A 23 4.15 -37.55 -19.08
CA ASP A 23 4.89 -36.91 -17.98
C ASP A 23 6.36 -36.57 -18.30
N ALA A 24 6.90 -36.92 -19.48
CA ALA A 24 8.32 -36.73 -19.77
C ALA A 24 8.63 -35.33 -20.36
N LEU A 25 8.41 -34.26 -19.59
CA LEU A 25 8.91 -32.90 -19.90
C LEU A 25 10.45 -32.82 -19.83
N GLY A 26 11.12 -33.87 -19.33
CA GLY A 26 12.55 -33.85 -19.03
C GLY A 26 12.87 -32.96 -17.82
N ARG A 27 14.15 -32.65 -17.64
CA ARG A 27 14.65 -31.78 -16.57
C ARG A 27 14.48 -30.31 -16.94
N VAL A 28 13.71 -29.59 -16.12
CA VAL A 28 13.54 -28.15 -16.21
C VAL A 28 14.37 -27.47 -15.14
N LEU A 29 15.39 -26.72 -15.56
CA LEU A 29 16.19 -25.91 -14.64
C LEU A 29 15.74 -24.44 -14.72
N VAL A 30 15.63 -23.78 -13.57
CA VAL A 30 15.22 -22.38 -13.46
C VAL A 30 16.32 -21.57 -12.78
N ILE A 31 16.88 -20.57 -13.46
CA ILE A 31 17.85 -19.65 -12.87
C ILE A 31 17.09 -18.44 -12.33
N GLY A 32 16.94 -18.37 -11.01
CA GLY A 32 16.32 -17.26 -10.30
C GLY A 32 15.10 -17.66 -9.46
N GLY A 33 15.28 -17.78 -8.15
CA GLY A 33 14.22 -18.04 -7.16
C GLY A 33 13.35 -16.83 -6.78
N GLY A 34 13.22 -15.84 -7.67
CA GLY A 34 12.39 -14.65 -7.42
C GLY A 34 10.88 -14.92 -7.66
N PRO A 35 10.02 -13.89 -7.48
CA PRO A 35 8.57 -14.04 -7.67
C PRO A 35 8.13 -14.59 -9.03
N VAL A 36 8.88 -14.26 -10.09
CA VAL A 36 8.60 -14.73 -11.45
C VAL A 36 9.00 -16.19 -11.64
N GLY A 37 10.20 -16.57 -11.21
CA GLY A 37 10.66 -17.96 -11.27
C GLY A 37 9.77 -18.90 -10.46
N MET A 38 9.43 -18.52 -9.22
CA MET A 38 8.51 -19.30 -8.40
C MET A 38 7.10 -19.35 -8.96
N ARG A 39 6.62 -18.28 -9.63
CA ARG A 39 5.33 -18.33 -10.33
C ARG A 39 5.36 -19.34 -11.47
N PHE A 40 6.45 -19.40 -12.24
CA PHE A 40 6.59 -20.37 -13.31
C PHE A 40 6.55 -21.81 -12.76
N VAL A 41 7.30 -22.07 -11.69
CA VAL A 41 7.31 -23.37 -11.01
C VAL A 41 5.90 -23.77 -10.53
N ASP A 42 5.21 -22.88 -9.83
CA ASP A 42 3.85 -23.10 -9.32
C ASP A 42 2.85 -23.37 -10.47
N GLU A 43 2.91 -22.62 -11.57
CA GLU A 43 2.05 -22.86 -12.73
C GLU A 43 2.37 -24.16 -13.47
N LEU A 44 3.65 -24.52 -13.58
CA LEU A 44 4.09 -25.73 -14.26
C LEU A 44 3.69 -26.97 -13.46
N LEU A 45 3.99 -26.99 -12.16
CA LEU A 45 3.70 -28.13 -11.28
C LEU A 45 2.20 -28.36 -11.08
N LYS A 46 1.36 -27.33 -11.19
CA LYS A 46 -0.10 -27.49 -11.25
C LYS A 46 -0.58 -28.25 -12.48
N ARG A 47 0.14 -28.15 -13.60
CA ARG A 47 -0.19 -28.81 -14.87
C ARG A 47 0.52 -30.15 -15.03
N ARG A 48 1.73 -30.27 -14.46
CA ARG A 48 2.61 -31.45 -14.51
C ARG A 48 3.18 -31.71 -13.11
N PRO A 49 2.40 -32.35 -12.21
CA PRO A 49 2.81 -32.54 -10.81
C PRO A 49 4.12 -33.30 -10.61
N LEU A 50 4.46 -34.19 -11.55
CA LEU A 50 5.65 -35.04 -11.53
C LEU A 50 6.84 -34.48 -12.32
N ALA A 51 6.76 -33.24 -12.82
CA ALA A 51 7.87 -32.63 -13.56
C ALA A 51 9.14 -32.50 -12.70
N GLN A 52 10.30 -32.79 -13.28
CA GLN A 52 11.60 -32.61 -12.64
C GLN A 52 12.02 -31.14 -12.74
N VAL A 53 11.87 -30.39 -11.65
CA VAL A 53 12.10 -28.93 -11.62
C VAL A 53 13.13 -28.58 -10.55
N GLU A 54 14.23 -27.98 -10.95
CA GLU A 54 15.27 -27.50 -10.04
C GLU A 54 15.42 -25.98 -10.19
N VAL A 55 15.39 -25.25 -9.07
CA VAL A 55 15.49 -23.79 -9.04
C VAL A 55 16.79 -23.39 -8.39
N PHE A 56 17.56 -22.53 -9.03
CA PHE A 56 18.82 -21.99 -8.51
C PHE A 56 18.64 -20.53 -8.09
N SER A 57 18.88 -20.24 -6.82
CA SER A 57 18.82 -18.90 -6.23
C SER A 57 20.18 -18.47 -5.72
N ASN A 58 20.63 -17.28 -6.10
CA ASN A 58 21.86 -16.68 -5.61
C ASN A 58 21.68 -15.88 -4.31
N GLU A 59 20.46 -15.77 -3.79
CA GLU A 59 20.18 -15.15 -2.50
C GLU A 59 20.06 -16.24 -1.42
N PRO A 60 20.61 -16.03 -0.20
CA PRO A 60 20.61 -17.02 0.88
C PRO A 60 19.24 -17.14 1.58
N HIS A 61 18.23 -16.42 1.10
CA HIS A 61 16.89 -16.39 1.67
C HIS A 61 15.96 -17.31 0.88
N ARG A 62 14.90 -17.78 1.55
CA ARG A 62 13.78 -18.41 0.85
C ARG A 62 13.22 -17.42 -0.18
N PRO A 63 12.71 -17.91 -1.33
CA PRO A 63 12.00 -17.07 -2.29
C PRO A 63 10.98 -16.17 -1.60
N TYR A 64 11.00 -14.86 -1.90
CA TYR A 64 10.18 -13.88 -1.20
C TYR A 64 9.57 -12.84 -2.14
N ASN A 65 8.48 -12.22 -1.68
CA ASN A 65 7.79 -11.17 -2.40
C ASN A 65 8.51 -9.83 -2.29
N ARG A 66 9.39 -9.57 -3.25
CA ARG A 66 10.17 -8.33 -3.31
C ARG A 66 9.36 -7.04 -3.43
N VAL A 67 8.11 -7.10 -3.87
CA VAL A 67 7.23 -5.91 -4.00
C VAL A 67 6.86 -5.37 -2.62
N GLN A 68 6.92 -6.20 -1.57
CA GLN A 68 6.59 -5.85 -0.19
C GLN A 68 7.80 -5.35 0.61
N LEU A 69 9.00 -5.25 0.03
CA LEU A 69 10.19 -4.77 0.75
C LEU A 69 10.02 -3.35 1.30
N SER A 70 9.30 -2.46 0.61
CA SER A 70 8.99 -1.12 1.12
C SER A 70 8.10 -1.14 2.36
N ASN A 71 7.19 -2.11 2.47
CA ASN A 71 6.39 -2.32 3.67
C ASN A 71 7.21 -2.92 4.81
N LEU A 72 8.19 -3.79 4.51
CA LEU A 72 9.15 -4.29 5.49
C LEU A 72 10.01 -3.14 6.04
N LEU A 73 10.56 -2.28 5.16
CA LEU A 73 11.32 -1.10 5.55
C LEU A 73 10.49 -0.15 6.42
N ALA A 74 9.19 -0.03 6.15
CA ALA A 74 8.27 0.79 6.94
C ALA A 74 7.79 0.12 8.26
N GLY A 75 8.29 -1.08 8.60
CA GLY A 75 7.90 -1.82 9.79
C GLY A 75 6.45 -2.33 9.79
N GLN A 76 5.85 -2.49 8.60
CA GLN A 76 4.44 -2.89 8.45
C GLN A 76 4.25 -4.41 8.27
N THR A 77 5.34 -5.14 8.06
CA THR A 77 5.35 -6.59 7.83
C THR A 77 6.68 -7.18 8.31
N SER A 78 6.74 -8.49 8.53
CA SER A 78 7.96 -9.20 8.94
C SER A 78 8.61 -9.90 7.74
N PRO A 79 9.91 -10.21 7.77
CA PRO A 79 10.60 -10.91 6.67
C PRO A 79 9.91 -12.23 6.28
N GLU A 80 9.46 -13.01 7.26
CA GLU A 80 8.83 -14.31 7.06
C GLU A 80 7.47 -14.18 6.36
N ALA A 81 6.76 -13.07 6.59
CA ALA A 81 5.50 -12.79 5.91
C ALA A 81 5.68 -12.46 4.42
N LEU A 82 6.92 -12.24 3.96
CA LEU A 82 7.24 -12.08 2.54
C LEU A 82 7.53 -13.43 1.86
N ASP A 83 7.75 -14.51 2.59
CA ASP A 83 8.07 -15.81 2.00
C ASP A 83 7.00 -16.23 0.97
N LEU A 84 7.46 -16.66 -0.19
CA LEU A 84 6.62 -17.29 -1.19
C LEU A 84 6.40 -18.75 -0.82
N PRO A 85 5.20 -19.29 -1.08
CA PRO A 85 4.94 -20.69 -0.86
C PRO A 85 5.88 -21.54 -1.73
N LEU A 86 6.44 -22.58 -1.13
CA LEU A 86 7.20 -23.61 -1.85
C LEU A 86 6.27 -24.75 -2.24
N PRO A 87 6.55 -25.45 -3.35
CA PRO A 87 5.88 -26.70 -3.70
C PRO A 87 5.92 -27.70 -2.54
N ASP A 88 4.77 -28.33 -2.26
CA ASP A 88 4.65 -29.38 -1.25
C ASP A 88 5.47 -30.61 -1.70
N PRO A 89 6.49 -31.05 -0.93
CA PRO A 89 7.31 -32.20 -1.29
C PRO A 89 6.53 -33.50 -1.47
N ALA A 90 5.38 -33.65 -0.79
CA ALA A 90 4.53 -34.84 -0.94
C ALA A 90 3.83 -34.88 -2.30
N GLN A 91 3.45 -33.72 -2.84
CA GLN A 91 2.79 -33.59 -4.14
C GLN A 91 3.79 -33.45 -5.30
N HIS A 92 4.98 -32.94 -5.00
CA HIS A 92 6.03 -32.61 -5.98
C HIS A 92 7.40 -33.17 -5.54
N PRO A 93 7.58 -34.51 -5.54
CA PRO A 93 8.77 -35.16 -5.00
C PRO A 93 10.07 -34.82 -5.76
N HIS A 94 9.95 -34.37 -7.01
CA HIS A 94 11.06 -34.03 -7.90
C HIS A 94 11.40 -32.53 -7.92
N PHE A 95 10.72 -31.71 -7.13
CA PHE A 95 11.08 -30.30 -6.97
C PHE A 95 12.33 -30.17 -6.09
N ARG A 96 13.30 -29.34 -6.51
CA ARG A 96 14.47 -28.96 -5.71
C ARG A 96 14.71 -27.45 -5.79
N LEU A 97 15.14 -26.89 -4.66
CA LEU A 97 15.57 -25.50 -4.55
C LEU A 97 17.02 -25.48 -4.06
N HIS A 98 17.90 -24.89 -4.85
CA HIS A 98 19.33 -24.78 -4.60
C HIS A 98 19.68 -23.33 -4.28
N SER A 99 20.38 -23.11 -3.17
CA SER A 99 21.00 -21.84 -2.84
C SER A 99 22.40 -21.77 -3.47
N ALA A 100 22.44 -21.68 -4.80
CA ALA A 100 23.67 -21.68 -5.59
C ALA A 100 23.61 -20.61 -6.69
N THR A 101 24.76 -20.00 -6.96
CA THR A 101 24.90 -19.03 -8.04
C THR A 101 25.34 -19.75 -9.31
N ILE A 102 24.52 -19.71 -10.36
CA ILE A 102 24.94 -20.18 -11.70
C ILE A 102 25.91 -19.17 -12.30
N ILE A 103 27.07 -19.65 -12.76
CA ILE A 103 28.15 -18.82 -13.33
C ILE A 103 28.32 -19.04 -14.82
N ALA A 104 27.89 -20.18 -15.37
CA ALA A 104 27.97 -20.46 -16.80
C ALA A 104 26.78 -21.27 -17.31
N ILE A 105 26.45 -21.06 -18.58
CA ILE A 105 25.46 -21.83 -19.35
C ILE A 105 26.18 -22.28 -20.62
N ASP A 106 26.19 -23.58 -20.90
CA ASP A 106 26.61 -24.15 -22.17
C ASP A 106 25.36 -24.64 -22.93
N PRO A 107 24.88 -23.87 -23.94
CA PRO A 107 23.74 -24.27 -24.73
C PRO A 107 23.98 -25.52 -25.60
N LEU A 108 25.23 -25.79 -26.02
CA LEU A 108 25.55 -26.89 -26.93
C LEU A 108 25.46 -28.23 -26.21
N THR A 109 26.03 -28.31 -25.00
CA THR A 109 25.97 -29.53 -24.19
C THR A 109 24.76 -29.57 -23.25
N LYS A 110 23.94 -28.51 -23.25
CA LYS A 110 22.79 -28.28 -22.35
C LYS A 110 23.15 -28.46 -20.88
N ARG A 111 24.17 -27.72 -20.42
CA ARG A 111 24.68 -27.77 -19.04
C ARG A 111 24.74 -26.40 -18.38
N LEU A 112 24.47 -26.36 -17.09
CA LEU A 112 24.78 -25.25 -16.20
C LEU A 112 26.01 -25.59 -15.37
N GLU A 113 26.75 -24.56 -14.97
CA GLU A 113 27.81 -24.66 -13.96
C GLU A 113 27.54 -23.65 -12.85
N ASP A 114 27.58 -24.10 -11.60
CA ASP A 114 27.43 -23.25 -10.43
C ASP A 114 28.77 -22.72 -9.89
N SER A 115 28.72 -21.83 -8.91
CA SER A 115 29.89 -21.23 -8.27
C SER A 115 30.78 -22.22 -7.52
N CYS A 116 30.30 -23.45 -7.29
CA CYS A 116 31.05 -24.53 -6.66
C CYS A 116 31.68 -25.48 -7.70
N GLY A 117 31.45 -25.25 -9.00
CA GLY A 117 31.93 -26.10 -10.10
C GLY A 117 31.03 -27.32 -10.38
N GLU A 118 29.87 -27.42 -9.73
CA GLU A 118 28.91 -28.50 -9.99
C GLU A 118 28.20 -28.27 -11.33
N LYS A 119 27.99 -29.35 -12.08
CA LYS A 119 27.41 -29.31 -13.42
C LYS A 119 26.06 -29.98 -13.47
N TYR A 120 25.08 -29.25 -14.01
CA TYR A 120 23.69 -29.69 -14.08
C TYR A 120 23.23 -29.77 -15.53
N ARG A 121 22.71 -30.92 -15.97
CA ARG A 121 22.15 -31.09 -17.31
C ARG A 121 20.68 -30.67 -17.33
N PHE A 122 20.25 -29.98 -18.39
CA PHE A 122 18.85 -29.61 -18.60
C PHE A 122 18.31 -30.11 -19.94
N ASP A 123 17.00 -30.32 -19.99
CA ASP A 123 16.26 -30.46 -21.24
C ASP A 123 15.64 -29.11 -21.62
N HIS A 124 15.14 -28.37 -20.63
CA HIS A 124 14.67 -27.00 -20.74
C HIS A 124 15.30 -26.10 -19.67
N LEU A 125 15.69 -24.88 -20.07
CA LEU A 125 16.27 -23.88 -19.17
C LEU A 125 15.43 -22.62 -19.16
N VAL A 126 15.03 -22.16 -17.97
CA VAL A 126 14.29 -20.89 -17.80
C VAL A 126 15.15 -19.88 -17.06
N ILE A 127 15.52 -18.80 -17.74
CA ILE A 127 16.27 -17.68 -17.16
C ILE A 127 15.27 -16.67 -16.58
N ALA A 128 15.17 -16.63 -15.25
CA ALA A 128 14.33 -15.73 -14.47
C ALA A 128 15.17 -14.84 -13.54
N THR A 129 16.34 -14.42 -14.00
CA THR A 129 17.37 -13.68 -13.23
C THR A 129 16.94 -12.25 -12.86
N GLY A 130 15.85 -11.74 -13.44
CA GLY A 130 15.29 -10.43 -13.15
C GLY A 130 16.26 -9.27 -13.39
N ALA A 131 16.19 -8.24 -12.55
CA ALA A 131 17.05 -7.08 -12.64
C ALA A 131 17.70 -6.70 -11.30
N ARG A 132 18.85 -6.02 -11.39
CA ARG A 132 19.56 -5.40 -10.26
C ARG A 132 19.29 -3.88 -10.20
N ALA A 133 19.53 -3.27 -9.05
CA ALA A 133 19.47 -1.81 -8.94
C ALA A 133 20.48 -1.16 -9.91
N HIS A 134 20.07 -0.12 -10.61
CA HIS A 134 20.98 0.65 -11.45
C HIS A 134 21.78 1.62 -10.58
N VAL A 135 23.09 1.38 -10.46
CA VAL A 135 24.03 2.30 -9.80
C VAL A 135 24.63 3.22 -10.87
N PRO A 136 24.37 4.54 -10.83
CA PRO A 136 24.92 5.47 -11.79
C PRO A 136 26.42 5.65 -11.57
N ASN A 137 27.14 6.04 -12.63
CA ASN A 137 28.57 6.32 -12.56
C ASN A 137 28.83 7.69 -11.91
N ILE A 138 28.66 7.76 -10.59
CA ILE A 138 28.88 8.95 -9.76
C ILE A 138 30.06 8.66 -8.83
N PRO A 139 31.09 9.52 -8.74
CA PRO A 139 32.17 9.34 -7.77
C PRO A 139 31.64 9.20 -6.34
N GLY A 140 32.21 8.28 -5.56
CA GLY A 140 31.84 8.04 -4.17
C GLY A 140 30.65 7.10 -3.93
N VAL A 141 30.00 6.54 -4.97
CA VAL A 141 28.87 5.59 -4.78
C VAL A 141 29.25 4.27 -4.10
N GLN A 142 30.55 3.97 -3.99
CA GLN A 142 31.06 2.80 -3.28
C GLN A 142 31.31 3.07 -1.78
N LEU A 143 31.15 4.31 -1.32
CA LEU A 143 31.43 4.68 0.07
C LEU A 143 30.47 3.98 1.03
N PRO A 144 30.96 3.56 2.22
CA PRO A 144 30.09 3.11 3.30
C PRO A 144 29.03 4.16 3.64
N GLY A 145 27.75 3.76 3.63
CA GLY A 145 26.61 4.66 3.79
C GLY A 145 25.86 4.95 2.50
N VAL A 146 26.34 4.48 1.35
CA VAL A 146 25.55 4.43 0.11
C VAL A 146 24.83 3.09 0.04
N PHE A 147 23.54 3.12 -0.26
CA PHE A 147 22.66 1.96 -0.30
C PHE A 147 21.91 1.91 -1.64
N THR A 148 21.60 0.70 -2.07
CA THR A 148 20.56 0.43 -3.06
C THR A 148 19.31 -0.09 -2.34
N PHE A 149 18.21 -0.30 -3.07
CA PHE A 149 17.02 -0.93 -2.48
C PHE A 149 16.35 -1.87 -3.47
N ARG A 150 16.72 -3.16 -3.42
CA ARG A 150 16.22 -4.15 -4.37
C ARG A 150 16.09 -5.56 -3.80
N ARG A 151 16.99 -5.94 -2.90
CA ARG A 151 17.07 -7.26 -2.26
C ARG A 151 16.70 -7.18 -0.78
N MET A 152 16.43 -8.33 -0.16
CA MET A 152 16.21 -8.44 1.29
C MET A 152 17.39 -7.86 2.09
N HIS A 153 18.62 -8.17 1.66
CA HIS A 153 19.84 -7.62 2.26
C HIS A 153 19.84 -6.09 2.28
N ASP A 154 19.47 -5.45 1.17
CA ASP A 154 19.38 -3.98 1.08
C ASP A 154 18.36 -3.42 2.09
N ALA A 155 17.19 -4.07 2.18
CA ALA A 155 16.13 -3.68 3.09
C ALA A 155 16.58 -3.80 4.56
N GLN A 156 17.28 -4.87 4.91
CA GLN A 156 17.83 -5.10 6.25
C GLN A 156 18.92 -4.08 6.59
N LEU A 157 19.82 -3.78 5.65
CA LEU A 157 20.84 -2.75 5.83
C LEU A 157 20.22 -1.37 6.07
N LEU A 158 19.24 -0.97 5.24
CA LEU A 158 18.52 0.28 5.43
C LEU A 158 17.74 0.31 6.74
N ALA A 159 17.05 -0.78 7.09
CA ALA A 159 16.34 -0.89 8.36
C ALA A 159 17.29 -0.74 9.56
N SER A 160 18.49 -1.36 9.52
CA SER A 160 19.48 -1.20 10.59
C SER A 160 19.94 0.25 10.78
N ARG A 161 19.92 1.06 9.70
CA ARG A 161 20.30 2.47 9.73
C ARG A 161 19.23 3.37 10.32
N THR A 162 17.97 2.96 10.40
CA THR A 162 16.88 3.78 10.95
C THR A 162 17.13 4.24 12.38
N THR A 163 17.92 3.49 13.16
CA THR A 163 18.28 3.84 14.54
C THR A 163 19.34 4.94 14.66
N ARG A 164 20.17 5.14 13.62
CA ARG A 164 21.34 6.05 13.66
C ARG A 164 21.35 7.10 12.56
N SER A 165 20.57 6.93 11.50
CA SER A 165 20.54 7.87 10.38
C SER A 165 19.78 9.12 10.79
N ARG A 166 20.47 10.25 10.72
CA ARG A 166 19.94 11.58 10.97
C ARG A 166 19.42 12.20 9.68
N HIS A 167 20.13 12.02 8.58
CA HIS A 167 19.77 12.59 7.28
C HIS A 167 20.11 11.65 6.12
N LEU A 168 19.06 11.17 5.45
CA LEU A 168 19.11 10.37 4.24
C LEU A 168 18.85 11.21 2.99
N VAL A 169 19.74 11.11 2.00
CA VAL A 169 19.47 11.60 0.64
C VAL A 169 18.99 10.45 -0.24
N VAL A 170 17.82 10.60 -0.87
CA VAL A 170 17.29 9.63 -1.84
C VAL A 170 17.49 10.17 -3.25
N VAL A 171 18.25 9.44 -4.08
CA VAL A 171 18.52 9.81 -5.47
C VAL A 171 17.54 9.06 -6.38
N GLY A 172 16.58 9.78 -6.93
CA GLY A 172 15.54 9.26 -7.82
C GLY A 172 14.13 9.36 -7.24
N GLY A 173 13.31 10.23 -7.85
CA GLY A 173 11.90 10.46 -7.52
C GLY A 173 10.91 9.51 -8.19
N GLY A 174 11.32 8.26 -8.42
CA GLY A 174 10.45 7.20 -8.90
C GLY A 174 9.62 6.58 -7.77
N VAL A 175 8.77 5.62 -8.13
CA VAL A 175 7.89 4.88 -7.21
C VAL A 175 8.62 4.41 -5.94
N LEU A 176 9.70 3.66 -6.14
CA LEU A 176 10.46 3.05 -5.07
C LEU A 176 11.15 4.09 -4.18
N GLY A 177 11.73 5.14 -4.79
CA GLY A 177 12.39 6.22 -4.06
C GLY A 177 11.41 7.00 -3.18
N ILE A 178 10.20 7.26 -3.68
CA ILE A 178 9.14 7.93 -2.91
C ILE A 178 8.66 7.04 -1.74
N GLU A 179 8.46 5.74 -1.97
CA GLU A 179 8.07 4.81 -0.90
C GLU A 179 9.13 4.70 0.19
N ALA A 180 10.40 4.58 -0.19
CA ALA A 180 11.52 4.50 0.75
C ALA A 180 11.74 5.82 1.49
N ALA A 181 11.72 6.97 0.80
CA ALA A 181 11.84 8.29 1.39
C ALA A 181 10.81 8.50 2.51
N LYS A 182 9.56 8.14 2.22
CA LYS A 182 8.48 8.23 3.20
C LYS A 182 8.62 7.22 4.33
N ALA A 183 9.01 5.96 4.05
CA ALA A 183 9.25 4.97 5.09
C ALA A 183 10.27 5.50 6.11
N MET A 184 11.36 6.09 5.62
CA MET A 184 12.41 6.67 6.45
C MET A 184 11.97 7.94 7.18
N ALA A 185 11.20 8.83 6.52
CA ALA A 185 10.64 10.02 7.17
C ALA A 185 9.68 9.67 8.32
N ARG A 186 8.91 8.58 8.19
CA ARG A 186 8.05 8.06 9.28
C ARG A 186 8.84 7.52 10.47
N LEU A 187 10.08 7.09 10.23
CA LEU A 187 11.02 6.63 11.25
C LEU A 187 11.91 7.76 11.78
N HIS A 188 11.45 9.02 11.64
CA HIS A 188 12.11 10.22 12.16
C HIS A 188 13.49 10.55 11.57
N THR A 189 13.85 9.95 10.43
CA THR A 189 15.03 10.35 9.65
C THR A 189 14.70 11.58 8.82
N LYS A 190 15.56 12.62 8.79
CA LYS A 190 15.41 13.72 7.83
C LYS A 190 15.65 13.17 6.42
N VAL A 191 14.77 13.49 5.47
CA VAL A 191 14.89 12.97 4.10
C VAL A 191 14.92 14.09 3.09
N THR A 192 15.93 14.07 2.21
CA THR A 192 15.97 14.89 1.00
C THR A 192 15.93 14.00 -0.22
N LEU A 193 14.88 14.14 -1.02
CA LEU A 193 14.71 13.43 -2.28
C LEU A 193 15.17 14.32 -3.43
N ILE A 194 16.13 13.82 -4.21
CA ILE A 194 16.70 14.49 -5.38
C ILE A 194 16.19 13.81 -6.64
N GLN A 195 15.65 14.61 -7.57
CA GLN A 195 15.12 14.14 -8.85
C GLN A 195 15.63 15.04 -9.97
N GLN A 196 16.31 14.43 -10.95
CA GLN A 196 16.86 15.14 -12.10
C GLN A 196 15.78 15.69 -13.02
N ALA A 197 14.66 14.96 -13.15
CA ALA A 197 13.53 15.38 -13.96
C ALA A 197 12.81 16.60 -13.37
N PRO A 198 12.03 17.34 -14.19
CA PRO A 198 11.22 18.47 -13.72
C PRO A 198 10.14 18.12 -12.70
N HIS A 199 9.82 16.83 -12.55
CA HIS A 199 8.79 16.38 -11.63
C HIS A 199 8.99 14.92 -11.20
N LEU A 200 8.31 14.55 -10.11
CA LEU A 200 8.29 13.18 -9.56
C LEU A 200 7.51 12.22 -10.47
N MET A 201 7.89 10.95 -10.46
CA MET A 201 7.25 9.90 -11.26
C MET A 201 7.02 10.30 -12.72
N ASN A 202 8.03 10.91 -13.34
CA ASN A 202 7.98 11.53 -14.68
C ASN A 202 7.63 10.57 -15.84
N ARG A 203 7.55 9.26 -15.58
CA ARG A 203 7.08 8.26 -16.55
C ARG A 203 5.59 7.90 -16.37
N GLN A 204 4.98 8.31 -15.26
CA GLN A 204 3.63 7.89 -14.85
C GLN A 204 2.70 9.09 -14.64
N LEU A 205 3.22 10.25 -14.24
CA LEU A 205 2.44 11.42 -13.88
C LEU A 205 2.75 12.59 -14.80
N ASP A 206 1.71 13.32 -15.17
CA ASP A 206 1.88 14.64 -15.76
C ASP A 206 2.28 15.68 -14.70
N ALA A 207 2.68 16.88 -15.16
CA ALA A 207 3.17 17.94 -14.29
C ALA A 207 2.16 18.35 -13.20
N THR A 208 0.85 18.30 -13.47
CA THR A 208 -0.19 18.71 -12.50
C THR A 208 -0.32 17.66 -11.39
N ALA A 209 -0.41 16.39 -11.75
CA ALA A 209 -0.46 15.29 -10.78
C ALA A 209 0.81 15.24 -9.94
N ALA A 210 1.97 15.41 -10.57
CA ALA A 210 3.25 15.34 -9.90
C ALA A 210 3.48 16.52 -8.94
N HIS A 211 3.02 17.74 -9.28
CA HIS A 211 3.09 18.88 -8.36
C HIS A 211 2.21 18.69 -7.11
N LEU A 212 1.01 18.13 -7.25
CA LEU A 212 0.18 17.81 -6.10
C LEU A 212 0.82 16.72 -5.21
N LEU A 213 1.44 15.71 -5.82
CA LEU A 213 2.19 14.69 -5.10
C LEU A 213 3.39 15.30 -4.36
N GLU A 214 4.12 16.20 -5.01
CA GLU A 214 5.24 16.94 -4.41
C GLU A 214 4.79 17.72 -3.17
N GLN A 215 3.71 18.52 -3.27
CA GLN A 215 3.15 19.26 -2.14
C GLN A 215 2.74 18.34 -0.97
N GLN A 216 2.20 17.17 -1.28
CA GLN A 216 1.81 16.18 -0.26
C GLN A 216 3.03 15.57 0.44
N LEU A 217 4.09 15.23 -0.29
CA LEU A 217 5.31 14.68 0.29
C LEU A 217 6.06 15.72 1.13
N ARG A 218 6.13 16.99 0.68
CA ARG A 218 6.68 18.08 1.48
C ARG A 218 5.92 18.27 2.79
N ALA A 219 4.59 18.22 2.75
CA ALA A 219 3.75 18.29 3.95
C ALA A 219 3.95 17.11 4.92
N GLN A 220 4.59 16.03 4.48
CA GLN A 220 4.94 14.86 5.28
C GLN A 220 6.40 14.87 5.76
N GLY A 221 7.13 15.97 5.56
CA GLY A 221 8.50 16.14 6.03
C GLY A 221 9.57 15.61 5.07
N VAL A 222 9.24 15.40 3.79
CA VAL A 222 10.23 15.06 2.76
C VAL A 222 10.65 16.33 2.02
N ASP A 223 11.91 16.72 2.15
CA ASP A 223 12.50 17.79 1.33
C ASP A 223 12.67 17.27 -0.09
N ILE A 224 12.25 18.04 -1.10
CA ILE A 224 12.34 17.63 -2.51
C ILE A 224 13.15 18.64 -3.31
N LEU A 225 14.11 18.16 -4.08
CA LEU A 225 14.90 18.93 -5.03
C LEU A 225 14.65 18.37 -6.44
N LEU A 226 13.87 19.11 -7.23
CA LEU A 226 13.60 18.83 -8.63
C LEU A 226 14.65 19.52 -9.50
N HIS A 227 14.78 19.11 -10.77
CA HIS A 227 15.81 19.63 -11.69
C HIS A 227 17.24 19.48 -11.14
N ALA A 228 17.44 18.58 -10.18
CA ALA A 228 18.69 18.41 -9.46
C ALA A 228 19.23 17.00 -9.68
N GLY A 229 20.49 16.89 -10.10
CA GLY A 229 21.22 15.64 -10.17
C GLY A 229 22.35 15.61 -9.15
N VAL A 230 22.78 14.42 -8.74
CA VAL A 230 23.98 14.25 -7.91
C VAL A 230 25.20 14.15 -8.81
N ARG A 231 26.19 14.99 -8.57
CA ARG A 231 27.49 15.00 -9.26
C ARG A 231 28.49 14.05 -8.60
N GLU A 232 28.48 14.01 -7.27
CA GLU A 232 29.45 13.29 -6.45
C GLU A 232 28.85 12.98 -5.07
N VAL A 233 29.18 11.82 -4.52
CA VAL A 233 28.95 11.49 -3.11
C VAL A 233 30.22 11.82 -2.34
N LEU A 234 30.10 12.69 -1.33
CA LEU A 234 31.22 13.23 -0.56
C LEU A 234 31.56 12.30 0.62
N GLY A 235 32.86 12.17 0.89
CA GLY A 235 33.39 11.44 2.04
C GLY A 235 34.69 10.70 1.70
N GLU A 236 35.48 10.40 2.74
CA GLU A 236 36.70 9.60 2.61
C GLU A 236 36.44 8.15 3.07
N ALA A 237 36.22 7.97 4.38
CA ALA A 237 35.94 6.64 4.96
C ALA A 237 34.45 6.25 4.89
N ARG A 238 33.56 7.23 4.83
CA ARG A 238 32.10 7.06 4.78
C ARG A 238 31.44 8.31 4.21
N VAL A 239 30.19 8.17 3.78
CA VAL A 239 29.36 9.29 3.33
C VAL A 239 29.27 10.40 4.40
N THR A 240 29.54 11.64 3.97
CA THR A 240 29.34 12.88 4.73
C THR A 240 28.41 13.87 4.03
N GLY A 241 28.14 13.67 2.75
CA GLY A 241 27.20 14.48 1.99
C GLY A 241 27.10 14.08 0.53
N VAL A 242 26.35 14.86 -0.24
CA VAL A 242 26.33 14.81 -1.70
C VAL A 242 26.58 16.20 -2.27
N ARG A 243 27.24 16.26 -3.43
CA ARG A 243 27.35 17.45 -4.26
C ARG A 243 26.39 17.33 -5.43
N THR A 244 25.54 18.31 -5.64
CA THR A 244 24.64 18.38 -6.78
C THR A 244 25.35 18.91 -8.03
N LEU A 245 24.73 18.76 -9.20
CA LEU A 245 25.29 19.20 -10.49
C LEU A 245 25.54 20.71 -10.56
N ASP A 246 24.73 21.51 -9.87
CA ASP A 246 24.88 22.96 -9.73
C ASP A 246 25.96 23.36 -8.69
N GLY A 247 26.61 22.39 -8.04
CA GLY A 247 27.68 22.60 -7.08
C GLY A 247 27.24 22.74 -5.63
N ALA A 248 25.94 22.78 -5.32
CA ALA A 248 25.47 22.81 -3.95
C ALA A 248 25.85 21.54 -3.20
N GLN A 249 26.10 21.65 -1.89
CA GLN A 249 26.44 20.53 -1.02
C GLN A 249 25.33 20.30 -0.02
N ILE A 250 24.92 19.04 0.12
CA ILE A 250 23.89 18.61 1.06
C ILE A 250 24.57 17.63 2.01
N ALA A 251 24.80 18.06 3.25
CA ALA A 251 25.34 17.18 4.28
C ALA A 251 24.35 16.05 4.57
N CYS A 252 24.82 14.80 4.58
CA CYS A 252 24.01 13.63 4.88
C CYS A 252 24.89 12.47 5.35
N ASP A 253 24.32 11.54 6.11
CA ASP A 253 25.07 10.37 6.62
C ASP A 253 24.80 9.08 5.84
N SER A 254 23.79 9.13 4.96
CA SER A 254 23.30 8.01 4.17
C SER A 254 22.79 8.51 2.81
N VAL A 255 23.06 7.74 1.76
CA VAL A 255 22.53 7.96 0.41
C VAL A 255 21.82 6.71 -0.05
N LEU A 256 20.60 6.84 -0.57
CA LEU A 256 19.84 5.74 -1.17
C LEU A 256 19.67 5.98 -2.67
N LEU A 257 20.19 5.06 -3.47
CA LEU A 257 20.09 5.08 -4.92
C LEU A 257 18.81 4.37 -5.38
N CYS A 258 17.91 5.12 -5.99
CA CYS A 258 16.63 4.69 -6.57
C CYS A 258 16.52 5.14 -8.04
N THR A 259 17.61 4.98 -8.79
CA THR A 259 17.82 5.45 -10.16
C THR A 259 17.38 4.46 -11.25
N GLY A 260 16.50 3.52 -10.90
CA GLY A 260 15.99 2.49 -11.81
C GLY A 260 16.66 1.12 -11.62
N ILE A 261 16.41 0.22 -12.57
CA ILE A 261 16.90 -1.16 -12.57
C ILE A 261 17.59 -1.50 -13.89
N LYS A 262 18.52 -2.45 -13.86
CA LYS A 262 19.19 -2.99 -15.04
C LYS A 262 18.94 -4.50 -15.16
N PRO A 263 18.39 -5.00 -16.28
CA PRO A 263 18.25 -6.43 -16.55
C PRO A 263 19.54 -7.21 -16.34
N ASN A 264 19.47 -8.39 -15.73
CA ASN A 264 20.62 -9.29 -15.54
C ASN A 264 20.76 -10.20 -16.78
N ILE A 265 21.60 -9.77 -17.72
CA ILE A 265 21.78 -10.41 -19.03
C ILE A 265 23.13 -11.11 -19.19
N GLU A 266 24.02 -10.98 -18.20
CA GLU A 266 25.43 -11.37 -18.31
C GLU A 266 25.60 -12.86 -18.64
N LEU A 267 24.85 -13.74 -17.96
CA LEU A 267 24.87 -15.18 -18.22
C LEU A 267 24.43 -15.52 -19.65
N ALA A 268 23.36 -14.89 -20.13
CA ALA A 268 22.85 -15.12 -21.49
C ALA A 268 23.83 -14.60 -22.54
N TYR A 269 24.46 -13.45 -22.30
CA TYR A 269 25.47 -12.90 -23.19
C TYR A 269 26.71 -13.80 -23.28
N GLN A 270 27.22 -14.28 -22.15
CA GLN A 270 28.36 -15.22 -22.10
C GLN A 270 28.01 -16.55 -22.78
N ALA A 271 26.77 -17.01 -22.65
CA ALA A 271 26.23 -18.18 -23.35
C ALA A 271 25.96 -17.95 -24.85
N ARG A 272 26.34 -16.78 -25.40
CA ARG A 272 26.13 -16.38 -26.79
C ARG A 272 24.65 -16.35 -27.23
N LEU A 273 23.74 -16.14 -26.30
CA LEU A 273 22.33 -15.88 -26.60
C LEU A 273 22.14 -14.44 -27.09
N ARG A 274 21.12 -14.21 -27.92
CA ARG A 274 20.80 -12.86 -28.39
C ARG A 274 20.30 -11.98 -27.24
N VAL A 275 20.99 -10.86 -27.01
CA VAL A 275 20.64 -9.86 -25.99
C VAL A 275 20.48 -8.47 -26.61
N GLY A 276 19.83 -7.57 -25.87
CA GLY A 276 19.66 -6.16 -26.16
C GLY A 276 19.66 -5.36 -24.86
N THR A 277 18.56 -4.65 -24.58
CA THR A 277 18.30 -4.13 -23.23
C THR A 277 18.07 -5.27 -22.24
N GLY A 278 17.43 -6.35 -22.71
CA GLY A 278 17.24 -7.62 -21.99
C GLY A 278 17.64 -8.84 -22.84
N ILE A 279 17.35 -10.04 -22.35
CA ILE A 279 17.47 -11.29 -23.11
C ILE A 279 16.34 -11.34 -24.13
N ARG A 280 16.67 -11.37 -25.43
CA ARG A 280 15.67 -11.28 -26.49
C ARG A 280 14.89 -12.58 -26.58
N VAL A 281 13.56 -12.48 -26.58
CA VAL A 281 12.67 -13.62 -26.76
C VAL A 281 11.61 -13.41 -27.83
N ASN A 282 11.10 -14.52 -28.37
CA ASN A 282 9.92 -14.54 -29.24
C ASN A 282 8.61 -14.60 -28.42
N ASP A 283 7.47 -14.72 -29.10
CA ASP A 283 6.14 -14.81 -28.45
C ASP A 283 5.92 -16.11 -27.65
N ALA A 284 6.75 -17.14 -27.87
CA ALA A 284 6.79 -18.35 -27.04
C ALA A 284 7.78 -18.22 -25.87
N LEU A 285 8.33 -17.01 -25.64
CA LEU A 285 9.32 -16.70 -24.61
C LEU A 285 10.65 -17.46 -24.77
N GLN A 286 10.91 -18.02 -25.95
CA GLN A 286 12.16 -18.68 -26.31
C GLN A 286 13.22 -17.65 -26.68
N THR A 287 14.44 -17.91 -26.24
CA THR A 287 15.63 -17.14 -26.64
C THR A 287 16.09 -17.54 -28.05
N SER A 288 17.32 -17.17 -28.44
CA SER A 288 17.92 -17.67 -29.68
C SER A 288 18.22 -19.18 -29.67
N HIS A 289 18.13 -19.85 -28.53
CA HIS A 289 18.20 -21.30 -28.42
C HIS A 289 16.80 -21.87 -28.13
N PRO A 290 16.32 -22.91 -28.85
CA PRO A 290 14.93 -23.37 -28.78
C PRO A 290 14.52 -23.89 -27.40
N ASP A 291 15.46 -24.45 -26.65
CA ASP A 291 15.24 -25.03 -25.32
C ASP A 291 15.59 -24.10 -24.15
N ILE A 292 15.97 -22.84 -24.44
CA ILE A 292 16.30 -21.84 -23.42
C ILE A 292 15.30 -20.69 -23.52
N TYR A 293 14.69 -20.35 -22.40
CA TYR A 293 13.63 -19.35 -22.27
C TYR A 293 14.07 -18.24 -21.33
N ALA A 294 13.46 -17.07 -21.44
CA ALA A 294 13.66 -15.98 -20.48
C ALA A 294 12.35 -15.30 -20.10
N ILE A 295 12.15 -15.05 -18.81
CA ILE A 295 10.94 -14.46 -18.24
C ILE A 295 11.25 -13.44 -17.15
N GLY A 296 10.35 -12.51 -16.91
CA GLY A 296 10.50 -11.45 -15.92
C GLY A 296 11.28 -10.25 -16.44
N GLU A 297 11.91 -9.50 -15.53
CA GLU A 297 12.57 -8.23 -15.87
C GLU A 297 13.85 -8.41 -16.70
N CYS A 298 14.45 -9.61 -16.72
CA CYS A 298 15.58 -9.91 -17.58
C CYS A 298 15.18 -10.09 -19.05
N CYS A 299 13.89 -10.28 -19.33
CA CYS A 299 13.34 -10.59 -20.63
C CYS A 299 13.06 -9.32 -21.46
N GLU A 300 13.47 -9.34 -22.73
CA GLU A 300 13.11 -8.35 -23.74
C GLU A 300 12.21 -8.99 -24.81
N HIS A 301 10.94 -8.59 -24.84
CA HIS A 301 9.96 -9.06 -25.81
C HIS A 301 9.58 -7.91 -26.74
N ARG A 302 9.70 -8.12 -28.07
CA ARG A 302 9.40 -7.11 -29.10
C ARG A 302 10.07 -5.74 -28.84
N GLY A 303 11.31 -5.76 -28.36
CA GLY A 303 12.09 -4.55 -28.06
C GLY A 303 11.73 -3.86 -26.74
N GLN A 304 10.87 -4.45 -25.91
CA GLN A 304 10.47 -3.89 -24.62
C GLN A 304 10.87 -4.76 -23.43
N THR A 305 11.33 -4.11 -22.37
CA THR A 305 11.57 -4.72 -21.05
C THR A 305 10.61 -4.12 -20.04
N TYR A 306 10.06 -4.96 -19.15
CA TYR A 306 9.12 -4.50 -18.12
C TYR A 306 9.78 -4.44 -16.75
N GLY A 307 9.67 -3.30 -16.06
CA GLY A 307 10.11 -3.11 -14.67
C GLY A 307 8.98 -3.28 -13.65
N LEU A 308 8.05 -4.19 -13.90
CA LEU A 308 6.84 -4.42 -13.09
C LEU A 308 6.67 -5.91 -12.83
N ALA A 309 6.08 -6.26 -11.67
CA ALA A 309 5.83 -7.66 -11.32
C ALA A 309 4.76 -8.32 -12.23
N ALA A 310 3.69 -7.61 -12.58
CA ALA A 310 2.56 -8.19 -13.30
C ALA A 310 2.93 -8.77 -14.68
N PRO A 311 3.71 -8.06 -15.53
CA PRO A 311 4.19 -8.63 -16.79
C PRO A 311 5.02 -9.90 -16.61
N GLY A 312 5.90 -9.95 -15.61
CA GLY A 312 6.71 -11.14 -15.34
C GLY A 312 5.86 -12.33 -14.89
N LEU A 313 4.85 -12.11 -14.05
CA LEU A 313 3.91 -13.16 -13.61
C LEU A 313 3.05 -13.69 -14.78
N GLU A 314 2.68 -12.81 -15.72
CA GLU A 314 1.99 -13.19 -16.96
C GLU A 314 2.89 -14.04 -17.86
N GLN A 315 4.14 -13.62 -18.08
CA GLN A 315 5.14 -14.39 -18.84
C GLN A 315 5.36 -15.78 -18.23
N ALA A 316 5.47 -15.87 -16.89
CA ALA A 316 5.60 -17.14 -16.19
C ALA A 316 4.42 -18.08 -16.44
N ALA A 317 3.19 -17.56 -16.41
CA ALA A 317 2.00 -18.37 -16.68
C ALA A 317 1.93 -18.85 -18.14
N VAL A 318 2.24 -17.97 -19.10
CA VAL A 318 2.29 -18.32 -20.54
C VAL A 318 3.34 -19.39 -20.81
N LEU A 319 4.56 -19.25 -20.27
CA LEU A 319 5.63 -20.22 -20.47
C LEU A 319 5.29 -21.58 -19.86
N ALA A 320 4.74 -21.59 -18.63
CA ALA A 320 4.33 -22.83 -17.97
C ALA A 320 3.24 -23.58 -18.75
N GLU A 321 2.27 -22.87 -19.33
CA GLU A 321 1.26 -23.47 -20.19
C GLU A 321 1.86 -24.03 -21.48
N SER A 322 2.76 -23.27 -22.13
CA SER A 322 3.43 -23.70 -23.36
C SER A 322 4.27 -24.96 -23.14
N LEU A 323 5.08 -25.00 -22.07
CA LEU A 323 5.87 -26.19 -21.73
C LEU A 323 4.98 -27.38 -21.33
N ALA A 324 3.84 -27.15 -20.68
CA ALA A 324 2.89 -28.22 -20.39
C ALA A 324 2.18 -28.81 -21.63
N GLY A 325 2.49 -28.33 -22.85
CA GLY A 325 1.90 -28.79 -24.12
C GLY A 325 0.74 -27.92 -24.62
N GLY A 326 0.49 -26.77 -23.99
CA GLY A 326 -0.52 -25.80 -24.43
C GLY A 326 -0.03 -24.86 -25.54
N GLY A 327 -0.96 -24.10 -26.12
CA GLY A 327 -0.71 -23.20 -27.26
C GLY A 327 -0.52 -21.72 -26.91
N ALA A 328 -0.32 -21.38 -25.64
CA ALA A 328 -0.24 -19.99 -25.18
C ALA A 328 0.93 -19.21 -25.82
N ARG A 329 0.68 -17.93 -26.14
CA ARG A 329 1.68 -17.00 -26.67
C ARG A 329 1.61 -15.66 -25.98
N TYR A 330 2.76 -15.10 -25.63
CA TYR A 330 2.87 -13.80 -24.98
C TYR A 330 2.75 -12.69 -26.01
N GLN A 331 1.77 -11.80 -25.83
CA GLN A 331 1.48 -10.69 -26.76
C GLN A 331 2.04 -9.34 -26.30
N GLY A 332 2.71 -9.31 -25.15
CA GLY A 332 3.10 -8.08 -24.46
C GLY A 332 2.06 -7.66 -23.42
N SER A 333 2.53 -7.10 -22.31
CA SER A 333 1.67 -6.70 -21.20
C SER A 333 1.35 -5.22 -21.25
N THR A 334 0.15 -4.86 -20.78
CA THR A 334 -0.20 -3.46 -20.50
C THR A 334 0.48 -2.99 -19.22
N THR A 335 1.15 -1.84 -19.26
CA THR A 335 1.72 -1.19 -18.07
C THR A 335 0.64 -0.45 -17.28
N VAL A 336 0.10 -1.12 -16.25
CA VAL A 336 -0.76 -0.50 -15.24
C VAL A 336 0.01 -0.41 -13.94
N SER A 337 0.13 0.79 -13.39
CA SER A 337 0.74 1.05 -12.09
C SER A 337 -0.30 1.66 -11.17
N ARG A 338 -0.74 0.88 -10.17
CA ARG A 338 -1.53 1.38 -9.06
C ARG A 338 -0.66 1.40 -7.82
N LEU A 339 -0.35 2.60 -7.36
CA LEU A 339 0.56 2.82 -6.24
C LEU A 339 -0.21 3.41 -5.05
N LYS A 340 0.09 2.92 -3.86
CA LYS A 340 -0.49 3.43 -2.61
C LYS A 340 0.56 4.25 -1.85
N VAL A 341 0.73 5.51 -2.24
CA VAL A 341 1.64 6.43 -1.54
C VAL A 341 0.87 7.12 -0.41
N VAL A 342 1.01 6.62 0.82
CA VAL A 342 0.62 7.35 2.05
C VAL A 342 -0.88 7.67 2.15
N ASN A 343 -1.72 6.65 2.27
CA ASN A 343 -3.19 6.82 2.31
C ASN A 343 -3.79 7.43 1.03
N GLU A 344 -2.96 7.91 0.10
CA GLU A 344 -3.35 8.41 -1.20
C GLU A 344 -3.08 7.38 -2.28
N GLN A 345 -3.98 7.32 -3.26
CA GLN A 345 -3.85 6.44 -4.40
C GLN A 345 -3.28 7.25 -5.56
N VAL A 346 -2.11 6.83 -6.03
CA VAL A 346 -1.54 7.28 -7.30
C VAL A 346 -1.83 6.19 -8.30
N VAL A 347 -2.50 6.52 -9.39
CA VAL A 347 -2.84 5.56 -10.43
C VAL A 347 -2.33 6.06 -11.77
N SER A 348 -1.79 5.14 -12.57
CA SER A 348 -1.30 5.39 -13.93
C SER A 348 -1.57 4.16 -14.78
N LEU A 349 -2.09 4.38 -15.98
CA LEU A 349 -2.53 3.38 -16.93
C LEU A 349 -2.16 3.85 -18.33
N GLY A 350 -1.47 3.00 -19.09
CA GLY A 350 -1.17 3.27 -20.50
C GLY A 350 -0.34 4.53 -20.73
N GLU A 351 -0.61 5.21 -21.83
CA GLU A 351 0.11 6.40 -22.27
C GLU A 351 -0.47 7.66 -21.62
N VAL A 352 0.29 8.29 -20.73
CA VAL A 352 -0.15 9.50 -19.99
C VAL A 352 0.80 10.68 -20.21
N VAL A 353 2.11 10.40 -20.33
CA VAL A 353 3.19 11.39 -20.43
C VAL A 353 3.86 11.26 -21.80
N ASP A 354 4.48 12.33 -22.29
CA ASP A 354 5.22 12.40 -23.57
C ASP A 354 4.42 11.82 -24.74
N LEU A 355 3.14 12.21 -24.81
CA LEU A 355 2.21 11.67 -25.79
C LEU A 355 2.63 12.09 -27.21
N PRO A 356 2.84 11.15 -28.13
CA PRO A 356 3.10 11.50 -29.53
C PRO A 356 1.87 12.21 -30.09
N PHE A 357 2.09 13.20 -30.97
CA PHE A 357 0.97 13.85 -31.64
C PHE A 357 0.26 12.85 -32.55
N ARG A 358 -1.02 12.59 -32.26
CA ARG A 358 -1.89 11.75 -33.10
C ARG A 358 -3.18 12.50 -33.42
N PRO A 359 -3.65 12.53 -34.68
CA PRO A 359 -4.93 13.13 -35.01
C PRO A 359 -6.07 12.41 -34.30
N ARG A 360 -7.08 13.16 -33.83
CA ARG A 360 -8.22 12.67 -33.02
C ARG A 360 -7.81 12.14 -31.63
N GLN A 361 -6.69 12.62 -31.11
CA GLN A 361 -6.33 12.48 -29.71
C GLN A 361 -6.97 13.60 -28.89
N SER A 362 -7.50 13.28 -27.72
CA SER A 362 -8.10 14.23 -26.80
C SER A 362 -7.64 13.93 -25.38
N GLN A 363 -7.29 14.97 -24.62
CA GLN A 363 -6.93 14.84 -23.22
C GLN A 363 -7.99 15.52 -22.35
N LEU A 364 -8.56 14.75 -21.44
CA LEU A 364 -9.50 15.25 -20.43
C LEU A 364 -8.75 15.43 -19.11
N ARG A 365 -9.03 16.50 -18.38
CA ARG A 365 -8.42 16.80 -17.08
C ARG A 365 -9.47 17.27 -16.09
N PHE A 366 -9.37 16.80 -14.86
CA PHE A 366 -10.22 17.19 -13.75
C PHE A 366 -9.36 17.45 -12.51
N LEU A 367 -9.50 18.63 -11.91
CA LEU A 367 -8.76 19.04 -10.73
C LEU A 367 -9.72 19.53 -9.65
N ARG A 368 -9.62 18.93 -8.46
CA ARG A 368 -10.41 19.35 -7.29
C ARG A 368 -9.50 19.89 -6.19
N ARG A 369 -9.24 21.20 -6.22
CA ARG A 369 -8.29 21.89 -5.32
C ARG A 369 -8.52 21.64 -3.83
N LYS A 370 -9.77 21.69 -3.34
CA LYS A 370 -10.08 21.48 -1.90
C LYS A 370 -9.71 20.08 -1.40
N GLN A 371 -9.73 19.07 -2.26
CA GLN A 371 -9.46 17.67 -1.89
C GLN A 371 -8.10 17.17 -2.40
N LYS A 372 -7.30 18.07 -3.01
CA LYS A 372 -6.01 17.73 -3.65
C LYS A 372 -6.09 16.51 -4.58
N SER A 373 -7.23 16.31 -5.25
CA SER A 373 -7.42 15.20 -6.18
C SER A 373 -7.34 15.67 -7.63
N TYR A 374 -6.69 14.86 -8.45
CA TYR A 374 -6.47 15.12 -9.86
C TYR A 374 -6.72 13.85 -10.68
N ARG A 375 -7.29 14.02 -11.87
CA ARG A 375 -7.56 12.92 -12.79
C ARG A 375 -7.33 13.41 -14.21
N THR A 376 -6.69 12.59 -15.03
CA THR A 376 -6.57 12.80 -16.47
C THR A 376 -6.89 11.52 -17.23
N LEU A 377 -7.47 11.70 -18.41
CA LEU A 377 -7.75 10.65 -19.38
C LEU A 377 -7.19 11.07 -20.73
N VAL A 378 -6.51 10.15 -21.40
CA VAL A 378 -6.05 10.31 -22.76
C VAL A 378 -6.89 9.39 -23.65
N LEU A 379 -7.54 10.00 -24.63
CA LEU A 379 -8.44 9.33 -25.56
C LEU A 379 -7.86 9.39 -26.97
N LEU A 380 -7.94 8.28 -27.71
CA LEU A 380 -7.67 8.23 -29.14
C LEU A 380 -8.92 7.72 -29.85
N ARG A 381 -9.48 8.51 -30.76
CA ARG A 381 -10.74 8.19 -31.47
C ARG A 381 -11.89 7.80 -30.50
N GLY A 382 -11.91 8.43 -29.32
CA GLY A 382 -12.89 8.17 -28.26
C GLY A 382 -12.66 6.89 -27.47
N ARG A 383 -11.50 6.23 -27.57
CA ARG A 383 -11.12 5.08 -26.72
C ARG A 383 -10.00 5.47 -25.77
N ILE A 384 -9.98 4.88 -24.57
CA ILE A 384 -8.96 5.20 -23.57
C ILE A 384 -7.63 4.58 -23.97
N ILE A 385 -6.61 5.41 -24.13
CA ILE A 385 -5.21 4.99 -24.35
C ILE A 385 -4.32 5.29 -23.15
N GLY A 386 -4.81 6.10 -22.21
CA GLY A 386 -4.19 6.22 -20.89
C GLY A 386 -5.04 6.97 -19.88
N ALA A 387 -4.68 6.82 -18.62
CA ALA A 387 -5.33 7.45 -17.49
C ALA A 387 -4.33 7.63 -16.35
N ALA A 388 -4.34 8.77 -15.68
CA ALA A 388 -3.62 8.94 -14.42
C ALA A 388 -4.44 9.73 -13.42
N GLY A 389 -4.20 9.48 -12.15
CA GLY A 389 -4.90 10.18 -11.08
C GLY A 389 -4.15 10.17 -9.76
N LEU A 390 -4.42 11.20 -8.98
CA LEU A 390 -3.95 11.38 -7.61
C LEU A 390 -5.17 11.52 -6.69
N GLY A 391 -5.16 10.75 -5.60
CA GLY A 391 -6.23 10.69 -4.61
C GLY A 391 -7.27 9.60 -4.92
N GLU A 392 -8.32 9.51 -4.11
CA GLU A 392 -9.36 8.51 -4.30
C GLU A 392 -10.02 8.62 -5.68
N TRP A 393 -9.97 7.52 -6.44
CA TRP A 393 -10.66 7.39 -7.72
C TRP A 393 -11.42 6.06 -7.79
N PRO A 394 -12.65 6.03 -7.24
CA PRO A 394 -13.42 4.79 -7.15
C PRO A 394 -13.71 4.14 -8.51
N GLU A 395 -13.95 4.95 -9.55
CA GLU A 395 -14.21 4.48 -10.92
C GLU A 395 -12.97 3.93 -11.65
N PHE A 396 -11.77 4.01 -11.06
CA PHE A 396 -10.53 3.67 -11.78
C PHE A 396 -10.52 2.22 -12.30
N ALA A 397 -11.07 1.26 -11.55
CA ALA A 397 -11.15 -0.12 -12.02
C ALA A 397 -12.03 -0.27 -13.28
N ARG A 398 -13.11 0.50 -13.37
CA ARG A 398 -14.00 0.53 -14.54
C ARG A 398 -13.36 1.24 -15.73
N ILE A 399 -12.51 2.24 -15.46
CA ILE A 399 -11.68 2.90 -16.47
C ILE A 399 -10.65 1.93 -17.03
N GLN A 400 -10.04 1.15 -16.15
CA GLN A 400 -9.10 0.11 -16.54
C GLN A 400 -9.78 -0.97 -17.39
N GLU A 401 -10.97 -1.44 -17.00
CA GLU A 401 -11.77 -2.35 -17.82
C GLU A 401 -12.08 -1.73 -19.19
N ALA A 402 -12.51 -0.47 -19.24
CA ALA A 402 -12.80 0.25 -20.48
C ALA A 402 -11.55 0.40 -21.37
N PHE A 403 -10.38 0.57 -20.78
CA PHE A 403 -9.10 0.55 -21.49
C PHE A 403 -8.79 -0.84 -22.07
N GLN A 404 -8.91 -1.90 -21.27
CA GLN A 404 -8.63 -3.27 -21.71
C GLN A 404 -9.59 -3.73 -22.81
N THR A 405 -10.88 -3.43 -22.66
CA THR A 405 -11.94 -3.78 -23.63
C THR A 405 -12.04 -2.80 -24.79
N GLN A 406 -11.18 -1.77 -24.84
CA GLN A 406 -11.20 -0.73 -25.88
C GLN A 406 -12.58 -0.07 -26.05
N ARG A 407 -13.30 0.09 -24.94
CA ARG A 407 -14.66 0.66 -24.91
C ARG A 407 -14.65 2.13 -25.32
N ARG A 408 -15.60 2.50 -26.17
CA ARG A 408 -15.79 3.90 -26.59
C ARG A 408 -16.38 4.75 -25.47
N VAL A 409 -15.78 5.92 -25.25
CA VAL A 409 -16.20 6.97 -24.34
C VAL A 409 -16.88 8.07 -25.16
N TRP A 410 -18.14 8.34 -24.89
CA TRP A 410 -18.98 9.27 -25.65
C TRP A 410 -18.82 10.72 -25.18
N PRO A 411 -19.08 11.73 -26.04
CA PRO A 411 -18.90 13.15 -25.70
C PRO A 411 -19.64 13.61 -24.43
N TRP A 412 -20.83 13.09 -24.16
CA TRP A 412 -21.56 13.40 -22.92
C TRP A 412 -20.82 12.93 -21.66
N GLN A 413 -20.06 11.83 -21.75
CA GLN A 413 -19.21 11.35 -20.65
C GLN A 413 -17.98 12.24 -20.47
N TRP A 414 -17.51 12.89 -21.54
CA TRP A 414 -16.41 13.85 -21.45
C TRP A 414 -16.86 15.07 -20.64
N LEU A 415 -18.05 15.60 -20.95
CA LEU A 415 -18.66 16.69 -20.18
C LEU A 415 -18.81 16.31 -18.70
N LEU A 416 -19.33 15.11 -18.42
CA LEU A 416 -19.44 14.61 -17.05
C LEU A 416 -18.07 14.54 -16.35
N PHE A 417 -17.02 14.09 -17.06
CA PHE A 417 -15.67 14.03 -16.51
C PHE A 417 -15.12 15.42 -16.20
N PHE A 418 -15.36 16.41 -17.06
CA PHE A 418 -14.95 17.79 -16.79
C PHE A 418 -15.69 18.38 -15.57
N LEU A 419 -16.98 18.08 -15.40
CA LEU A 419 -17.78 18.64 -14.31
C LEU A 419 -17.49 17.99 -12.95
N CYS A 420 -17.35 16.67 -12.89
CA CYS A 420 -17.28 15.92 -11.63
C CYS A 420 -16.16 14.87 -11.56
N GLY A 421 -15.31 14.76 -12.59
CA GLY A 421 -14.18 13.83 -12.64
C GLY A 421 -14.59 12.38 -12.78
N ARG A 422 -15.82 12.12 -13.25
CA ARG A 422 -16.44 10.80 -13.38
C ARG A 422 -16.91 10.58 -14.82
N LEU A 423 -16.82 9.36 -15.31
CA LEU A 423 -17.31 9.00 -16.66
C LEU A 423 -18.73 8.40 -16.62
N TRP A 424 -19.23 8.02 -15.44
CA TRP A 424 -20.54 7.40 -15.29
C TRP A 424 -21.37 8.05 -14.16
N LEU A 425 -22.69 8.21 -14.40
CA LEU A 425 -23.62 8.88 -13.48
C LEU A 425 -24.03 8.05 -12.25
N ARG A 426 -23.99 6.70 -12.35
CA ARG A 426 -24.40 5.81 -11.26
C ARG A 426 -23.24 5.48 -10.31
N SER A 427 -23.42 5.82 -9.03
CA SER A 427 -22.52 5.53 -7.89
C SER A 427 -22.46 4.04 -7.48
N GLY A 428 -22.54 3.10 -8.44
CA GLY A 428 -22.25 1.68 -8.20
C GLY A 428 -20.76 1.32 -8.33
N ALA A 429 -19.93 2.28 -8.75
CA ALA A 429 -18.49 2.09 -8.89
C ALA A 429 -17.76 1.93 -7.55
N ASP A 430 -18.34 2.43 -6.46
CA ASP A 430 -17.73 2.38 -5.12
C ASP A 430 -17.87 0.98 -4.47
N ASP A 431 -18.77 0.13 -5.00
CA ASP A 431 -18.99 -1.23 -4.51
C ASP A 431 -18.54 -2.27 -5.54
N VAL A 432 -17.47 -2.99 -5.21
CA VAL A 432 -16.92 -4.08 -6.02
C VAL A 432 -17.96 -5.15 -6.31
N ARG A 433 -18.96 -5.32 -5.45
CA ARG A 433 -20.07 -6.27 -5.65
C ARG A 433 -20.96 -5.91 -6.84
N GLN A 434 -20.93 -4.67 -7.32
CA GLN A 434 -21.74 -4.20 -8.46
C GLN A 434 -20.93 -4.13 -9.76
N TRP A 435 -19.65 -4.48 -9.73
CA TRP A 435 -18.80 -4.45 -10.92
C TRP A 435 -19.16 -5.58 -11.89
N PRO A 436 -18.85 -5.42 -13.19
CA PRO A 436 -19.03 -6.48 -14.16
C PRO A 436 -18.12 -7.67 -13.85
N ALA A 437 -18.56 -8.87 -14.21
CA ALA A 437 -17.85 -10.12 -13.89
C ALA A 437 -16.44 -10.20 -14.50
N SER A 438 -16.21 -9.52 -15.62
CA SER A 438 -14.93 -9.37 -16.31
C SER A 438 -13.97 -8.38 -15.67
N ALA A 439 -14.42 -7.53 -14.74
CA ALA A 439 -13.57 -6.49 -14.17
C ALA A 439 -12.39 -7.09 -13.39
N VAL A 440 -11.17 -6.65 -13.70
CA VAL A 440 -9.96 -7.05 -12.98
C VAL A 440 -9.93 -6.39 -11.61
N VAL A 441 -9.94 -7.21 -10.56
CA VAL A 441 -9.85 -6.77 -9.15
C VAL A 441 -8.39 -6.78 -8.68
N CYS A 442 -7.62 -7.81 -9.03
CA CYS A 442 -6.19 -7.90 -8.71
C CYS A 442 -5.34 -7.74 -9.97
N GLN A 443 -4.66 -6.59 -10.10
CA GLN A 443 -3.82 -6.30 -11.27
C GLN A 443 -2.58 -7.19 -11.36
N CYS A 444 -1.91 -7.48 -10.23
CA CYS A 444 -0.66 -8.23 -10.26
C CYS A 444 -0.83 -9.65 -10.76
N ASN A 445 -1.94 -10.30 -10.39
CA ASN A 445 -2.25 -11.69 -10.77
C ASN A 445 -3.32 -11.78 -11.86
N GLN A 446 -3.76 -10.65 -12.44
CA GLN A 446 -4.85 -10.56 -13.41
C GLN A 446 -6.14 -11.29 -12.98
N VAL A 447 -6.51 -11.20 -11.70
CA VAL A 447 -7.71 -11.88 -11.16
C VAL A 447 -8.93 -11.01 -11.38
N ALA A 448 -9.88 -11.52 -12.14
CA ALA A 448 -11.17 -10.89 -12.40
C ALA A 448 -12.22 -11.22 -11.31
N LEU A 449 -13.28 -10.41 -11.27
CA LEU A 449 -14.33 -10.55 -10.27
C LEU A 449 -15.06 -11.89 -10.36
N HIS A 450 -15.27 -12.44 -11.56
CA HIS A 450 -15.90 -13.75 -11.71
C HIS A 450 -15.12 -14.86 -11.00
N THR A 451 -13.79 -14.84 -11.07
CA THR A 451 -12.91 -15.80 -10.39
C THR A 451 -13.07 -15.71 -8.87
N LEU A 452 -13.12 -14.48 -8.33
CA LEU A 452 -13.35 -14.26 -6.89
C LEU A 452 -14.74 -14.74 -6.46
N ARG A 453 -15.78 -14.45 -7.25
CA ARG A 453 -17.15 -14.92 -6.99
C ARG A 453 -17.27 -16.44 -7.07
N GLN A 454 -16.55 -17.07 -7.99
CA GLN A 454 -16.49 -18.52 -8.09
C GLN A 454 -15.85 -19.12 -6.83
N ALA A 455 -14.71 -18.59 -6.38
CA ALA A 455 -14.07 -19.03 -5.14
C ALA A 455 -14.98 -18.81 -3.91
N GLN A 456 -15.74 -17.70 -3.87
CA GLN A 456 -16.72 -17.45 -2.82
C GLN A 456 -17.84 -18.51 -2.81
N ARG A 457 -18.36 -18.91 -3.98
CA ARG A 457 -19.33 -20.01 -4.10
C ARG A 457 -18.76 -21.36 -3.66
N GLN A 458 -17.45 -21.54 -3.74
CA GLN A 458 -16.73 -22.72 -3.26
C GLN A 458 -16.40 -22.65 -1.75
N GLY A 459 -16.93 -21.66 -1.02
CA GLY A 459 -16.79 -21.56 0.44
C GLY A 459 -15.69 -20.61 0.93
N CYS A 460 -14.99 -19.90 0.03
CA CYS A 460 -13.98 -18.90 0.43
C CYS A 460 -14.65 -17.59 0.91
N ASN A 461 -14.89 -17.48 2.22
CA ASN A 461 -15.65 -16.38 2.83
C ASN A 461 -14.81 -15.33 3.56
N ASP A 462 -13.48 -15.39 3.43
CA ASP A 462 -12.58 -14.38 3.99
C ASP A 462 -11.50 -13.99 2.98
N VAL A 463 -10.78 -12.90 3.28
CA VAL A 463 -9.71 -12.41 2.39
C VAL A 463 -8.57 -13.44 2.27
N ALA A 464 -8.29 -14.21 3.32
CA ALA A 464 -7.18 -15.17 3.34
C ALA A 464 -7.45 -16.37 2.43
N SER A 465 -8.59 -17.03 2.58
CA SER A 465 -9.10 -18.12 1.74
C SER A 465 -9.27 -17.68 0.28
N LEU A 466 -9.81 -16.48 0.02
CA LEU A 466 -9.85 -15.94 -1.35
C LEU A 466 -8.44 -15.73 -1.92
N SER A 467 -7.50 -15.22 -1.12
CA SER A 467 -6.11 -15.03 -1.56
C SER A 467 -5.43 -16.37 -1.82
N GLN A 468 -5.72 -17.40 -1.02
CA GLN A 468 -5.16 -18.74 -1.18
C GLN A 468 -5.69 -19.43 -2.44
N SER A 469 -7.00 -19.35 -2.67
CA SER A 469 -7.66 -19.96 -3.84
C SER A 469 -7.33 -19.24 -5.15
N THR A 470 -7.35 -17.90 -5.15
CA THR A 470 -7.25 -17.11 -6.39
C THR A 470 -5.91 -16.41 -6.59
N ARG A 471 -5.02 -16.42 -5.59
CA ARG A 471 -3.80 -15.60 -5.51
C ARG A 471 -4.04 -14.08 -5.50
N ALA A 472 -5.28 -13.61 -5.44
CA ALA A 472 -5.54 -12.17 -5.35
C ALA A 472 -4.94 -11.60 -4.05
N GLY A 473 -4.31 -10.43 -4.12
CA GLY A 473 -3.81 -9.73 -2.93
C GLY A 473 -2.50 -10.26 -2.34
N THR A 474 -1.83 -11.21 -2.99
CA THR A 474 -0.56 -11.79 -2.53
C THR A 474 0.68 -11.00 -2.95
N VAL A 475 0.60 -10.18 -4.00
CA VAL A 475 1.74 -9.42 -4.56
C VAL A 475 1.87 -8.02 -3.94
N CYS A 476 1.17 -7.00 -4.44
CA CYS A 476 1.24 -5.65 -3.86
C CYS A 476 0.21 -5.41 -2.74
N GLY A 477 -0.80 -6.28 -2.61
CA GLY A 477 -1.87 -6.15 -1.61
C GLY A 477 -2.90 -5.04 -1.88
N SER A 478 -2.78 -4.28 -2.98
CA SER A 478 -3.67 -3.13 -3.27
C SER A 478 -5.15 -3.51 -3.44
N CYS A 479 -5.44 -4.76 -3.79
CA CYS A 479 -6.80 -5.28 -3.96
C CYS A 479 -7.39 -5.91 -2.69
N ARG A 480 -6.63 -6.07 -1.61
CA ARG A 480 -7.14 -6.64 -0.35
C ARG A 480 -8.36 -5.90 0.21
N PRO A 481 -8.44 -4.55 0.20
CA PRO A 481 -9.64 -3.83 0.64
C PRO A 481 -10.87 -4.14 -0.24
N LEU A 482 -10.67 -4.34 -1.54
CA LEU A 482 -11.74 -4.69 -2.49
C LEU A 482 -12.25 -6.12 -2.24
N MET A 483 -11.33 -7.04 -1.94
CA MET A 483 -11.68 -8.41 -1.52
C MET A 483 -12.44 -8.42 -0.19
N ALA A 484 -11.99 -7.61 0.78
CA ALA A 484 -12.64 -7.47 2.07
C ALA A 484 -14.09 -6.97 1.91
N GLN A 485 -14.30 -5.97 1.03
CA GLN A 485 -15.62 -5.49 0.66
C GLN A 485 -16.50 -6.57 0.01
N LEU A 486 -15.93 -7.43 -0.84
CA LEU A 486 -16.64 -8.55 -1.48
C LEU A 486 -17.18 -9.56 -0.46
N VAL A 487 -16.38 -9.90 0.55
CA VAL A 487 -16.77 -10.84 1.62
C VAL A 487 -17.50 -10.17 2.78
N GLY A 488 -17.80 -8.86 2.68
CA GLY A 488 -18.48 -8.10 3.74
C GLY A 488 -17.60 -7.78 4.96
N GLN A 489 -16.30 -8.08 4.92
CA GLN A 489 -15.34 -7.68 5.93
C GLN A 489 -14.94 -6.22 5.70
N SER A 490 -15.55 -5.29 6.43
CA SER A 490 -15.13 -3.89 6.37
C SER A 490 -13.77 -3.75 7.05
N ALA A 491 -12.68 -3.63 6.28
CA ALA A 491 -11.35 -3.31 6.78
C ALA A 491 -11.29 -1.84 7.24
N SER A 492 -11.91 -1.55 8.37
CA SER A 492 -11.73 -0.30 9.09
C SER A 492 -10.55 -0.49 10.04
N GLU A 493 -9.45 0.23 9.80
CA GLU A 493 -8.26 0.21 10.68
C GLU A 493 -8.71 0.47 12.12
N LYS A 494 -8.32 -0.42 13.05
CA LYS A 494 -8.62 -0.24 14.48
C LYS A 494 -8.06 1.11 14.94
N THR A 495 -8.90 1.94 15.55
CA THR A 495 -8.46 3.21 16.12
C THR A 495 -7.34 2.95 17.13
N TYR A 496 -6.25 3.71 17.06
CA TYR A 496 -5.15 3.62 18.03
C TYR A 496 -5.70 3.80 19.46
N GLY A 497 -5.39 2.85 20.36
CA GLY A 497 -5.89 2.86 21.74
C GLY A 497 -7.41 2.66 21.87
N TRP A 498 -8.07 2.00 20.91
CA TRP A 498 -9.52 1.76 20.96
C TRP A 498 -10.07 1.14 22.27
N PRO A 499 -9.39 0.21 23.00
CA PRO A 499 -9.96 -0.32 24.24
C PRO A 499 -9.98 0.74 25.36
N LEU A 500 -8.96 1.59 25.43
CA LEU A 500 -8.89 2.70 26.38
C LEU A 500 -9.95 3.75 26.08
N LEU A 501 -10.13 4.10 24.81
CA LEU A 501 -11.18 5.04 24.39
C LEU A 501 -12.58 4.47 24.65
N LEU A 502 -12.79 3.18 24.41
CA LEU A 502 -14.02 2.47 24.72
C LEU A 502 -14.29 2.51 26.23
N GLY A 503 -13.30 2.17 27.06
CA GLY A 503 -13.40 2.21 28.52
C GLY A 503 -13.72 3.60 29.04
N ALA A 504 -13.01 4.64 28.58
CA ALA A 504 -13.27 6.02 28.99
C ALA A 504 -14.68 6.50 28.57
N SER A 505 -15.15 6.10 27.39
CA SER A 505 -16.50 6.47 26.90
C SER A 505 -17.61 5.76 27.69
N LEU A 506 -17.43 4.47 27.99
CA LEU A 506 -18.38 3.71 28.82
C LEU A 506 -18.41 4.24 30.26
N LEU A 507 -17.25 4.57 30.82
CA LEU A 507 -17.14 5.20 32.14
C LEU A 507 -17.85 6.55 32.17
N GLY A 508 -17.64 7.40 31.16
CA GLY A 508 -18.34 8.69 31.06
C GLY A 508 -19.86 8.56 31.01
N LEU A 509 -20.38 7.57 30.27
CA LEU A 509 -21.82 7.28 30.23
C LEU A 509 -22.34 6.72 31.57
N LEU A 510 -21.58 5.84 32.22
CA LEU A 510 -21.93 5.29 33.53
C LEU A 510 -22.02 6.40 34.58
N VAL A 511 -21.00 7.26 34.64
CA VAL A 511 -20.94 8.40 35.57
C VAL A 511 -22.10 9.37 35.33
N ALA A 512 -22.41 9.68 34.06
CA ALA A 512 -23.57 10.50 33.71
C ALA A 512 -24.90 9.88 34.18
N ALA A 513 -25.06 8.56 33.99
CA ALA A 513 -26.25 7.84 34.42
C ALA A 513 -26.38 7.82 35.95
N LEU A 514 -25.28 7.56 36.66
CA LEU A 514 -25.24 7.58 38.14
C LEU A 514 -25.61 8.95 38.70
N LEU A 515 -25.14 10.04 38.09
CA LEU A 515 -25.47 11.40 38.54
C LEU A 515 -26.97 11.70 38.44
N VAL A 516 -27.66 11.13 37.44
CA VAL A 516 -29.11 11.31 37.25
C VAL A 516 -29.94 10.36 38.13
N TRP A 517 -29.45 9.14 38.36
CA TRP A 517 -30.20 8.09 39.04
C TRP A 517 -30.00 8.04 40.55
N LEU A 518 -28.83 8.43 41.05
CA LEU A 518 -28.58 8.41 42.49
C LEU A 518 -29.31 9.58 43.16
N PRO A 519 -29.99 9.34 44.29
CA PRO A 519 -30.62 10.41 45.03
C PRO A 519 -29.57 11.40 45.51
N ALA A 520 -29.94 12.68 45.53
CA ALA A 520 -29.07 13.72 46.05
C ALA A 520 -28.75 13.45 47.53
N ALA A 521 -27.52 13.73 47.95
CA ALA A 521 -27.13 13.54 49.35
C ALA A 521 -28.04 14.39 50.25
N SER A 522 -28.69 13.74 51.23
CA SER A 522 -29.51 14.42 52.23
C SER A 522 -28.63 15.29 53.11
N LEU A 523 -29.04 16.54 53.32
CA LEU A 523 -28.44 17.42 54.33
C LEU A 523 -28.93 16.96 55.71
N ALA A 524 -28.04 16.89 56.70
CA ALA A 524 -28.45 16.57 58.06
C ALA A 524 -29.33 17.68 58.64
N ASP A 525 -30.39 17.28 59.35
CA ASP A 525 -31.32 18.21 60.02
C ASP A 525 -30.64 18.98 61.18
N SER A 526 -29.47 18.54 61.64
CA SER A 526 -28.67 19.25 62.64
C SER A 526 -27.16 19.00 62.49
N VAL A 527 -26.35 19.96 62.94
CA VAL A 527 -24.87 19.87 62.98
C VAL A 527 -24.39 18.67 63.83
N GLN A 528 -25.21 18.20 64.76
CA GLN A 528 -24.90 17.11 65.68
C GLN A 528 -25.08 15.72 65.05
N GLN A 529 -25.78 15.61 63.92
CA GLN A 529 -26.11 14.35 63.25
C GLN A 529 -25.53 14.25 61.82
N GLN A 530 -24.40 14.92 61.57
CA GLN A 530 -23.75 14.85 60.25
C GLN A 530 -23.07 13.50 60.03
N GLY A 531 -23.37 12.89 58.88
CA GLY A 531 -22.67 11.69 58.41
C GLY A 531 -21.21 11.98 58.04
N TRP A 532 -20.35 10.95 58.06
CA TRP A 532 -18.92 11.09 57.73
C TRP A 532 -18.67 11.68 56.33
N PHE A 533 -19.50 11.32 55.35
CA PHE A 533 -19.41 11.83 53.97
C PHE A 533 -19.80 13.30 53.89
N GLU A 534 -20.86 13.69 54.60
CA GLU A 534 -21.34 15.08 54.65
C GLU A 534 -20.31 16.00 55.31
N LYS A 535 -19.64 15.54 56.37
CA LYS A 535 -18.59 16.29 57.06
C LYS A 535 -17.41 16.64 56.13
N ILE A 536 -17.04 15.73 55.22
CA ILE A 536 -15.98 15.96 54.23
C ILE A 536 -16.52 16.80 53.06
N TRP A 537 -17.75 16.54 52.63
CA TRP A 537 -18.35 17.22 51.49
C TRP A 537 -18.69 18.69 51.77
N ASN A 538 -19.20 19.02 52.97
CA ASN A 538 -19.55 20.38 53.37
C ASN A 538 -18.38 21.18 53.98
N ASP A 539 -17.21 20.57 54.08
CA ASP A 539 -16.01 21.27 54.51
C ASP A 539 -15.61 22.34 53.50
N LYS A 540 -15.33 23.55 54.00
CA LYS A 540 -15.06 24.74 53.19
C LYS A 540 -13.80 24.58 52.34
N ASP A 541 -12.77 23.94 52.88
CA ASP A 541 -11.49 23.77 52.19
C ASP A 541 -11.62 22.71 51.09
N TYR A 542 -12.30 21.59 51.37
CA TYR A 542 -12.59 20.57 50.36
C TYR A 542 -13.50 21.08 49.24
N LYS A 543 -14.48 21.96 49.53
CA LYS A 543 -15.31 22.61 48.51
C LYS A 543 -14.51 23.51 47.59
N GLN A 544 -13.55 24.27 48.13
CA GLN A 544 -12.66 25.10 47.32
C GLN A 544 -11.73 24.24 46.47
N VAL A 545 -11.07 23.23 47.05
CA VAL A 545 -10.16 22.33 46.32
C VAL A 545 -10.88 21.59 45.21
N SER A 546 -12.07 21.04 45.47
CA SER A 546 -12.89 20.35 44.46
C SER A 546 -13.39 21.31 43.37
N GLY A 547 -13.80 22.53 43.73
CA GLY A 547 -14.24 23.56 42.79
C GLY A 547 -13.13 24.02 41.84
N PHE A 548 -11.95 24.35 42.35
CA PHE A 548 -10.80 24.75 41.53
C PHE A 548 -10.27 23.60 40.67
N SER A 549 -10.24 22.38 41.22
CA SER A 549 -9.86 21.18 40.47
C SER A 549 -10.82 20.94 39.30
N LEU A 550 -12.13 21.12 39.52
CA LEU A 550 -13.15 20.97 38.49
C LEU A 550 -13.00 22.05 37.42
N LEU A 551 -12.82 23.31 37.82
CA LEU A 551 -12.54 24.42 36.91
C LEU A 551 -11.30 24.15 36.06
N GLY A 552 -10.22 23.67 36.67
CA GLY A 552 -8.98 23.31 35.98
C GLY A 552 -9.18 22.21 34.93
N VAL A 553 -9.87 21.12 35.29
CA VAL A 553 -10.15 20.00 34.37
C VAL A 553 -11.04 20.46 33.21
N VAL A 554 -12.07 21.27 33.48
CA VAL A 554 -12.97 21.81 32.44
C VAL A 554 -12.24 22.78 31.53
N ALA A 555 -11.42 23.70 32.08
CA ALA A 555 -10.64 24.65 31.31
C ALA A 555 -9.64 23.94 30.39
N VAL A 556 -8.91 22.94 30.90
CA VAL A 556 -8.03 22.10 30.09
C VAL A 556 -8.84 21.40 29.00
N GLY A 557 -9.97 20.78 29.34
CA GLY A 557 -10.85 20.11 28.38
C GLY A 557 -11.35 21.03 27.25
N LEU A 558 -11.69 22.28 27.57
CA LEU A 558 -12.11 23.30 26.59
C LEU A 558 -10.93 23.77 25.74
N LEU A 559 -9.76 24.02 26.33
CA LEU A 559 -8.53 24.37 25.60
C LEU A 559 -8.10 23.28 24.62
N MET A 560 -8.39 22.00 24.90
CA MET A 560 -8.13 20.90 23.97
C MET A 560 -8.89 21.03 22.64
N SER A 561 -10.04 21.71 22.63
CA SER A 561 -10.80 21.96 21.39
C SER A 561 -10.09 22.96 20.45
N LEU A 562 -9.27 23.86 21.00
CA LEU A 562 -8.46 24.84 20.27
C LEU A 562 -7.24 24.21 19.59
N ARG A 563 -6.79 23.04 20.05
CA ARG A 563 -5.67 22.31 19.43
C ARG A 563 -5.90 21.96 17.95
N LYS A 564 -7.15 21.79 17.52
CA LYS A 564 -7.46 21.60 16.08
C LYS A 564 -7.17 22.86 15.24
N ARG A 565 -7.11 24.03 15.86
CA ARG A 565 -6.95 25.34 15.20
C ARG A 565 -5.54 25.93 15.42
N LEU A 566 -4.85 25.51 16.48
CA LEU A 566 -3.50 25.98 16.85
C LEU A 566 -2.50 24.82 16.78
N SER A 567 -1.49 24.93 15.91
CA SER A 567 -0.49 23.88 15.64
C SER A 567 0.64 23.86 16.67
N TRP A 568 0.33 23.53 17.93
CA TRP A 568 1.35 23.34 18.97
C TRP A 568 2.02 21.97 18.84
N ALA A 569 3.20 21.94 18.22
CA ALA A 569 3.95 20.73 17.87
C ALA A 569 4.51 19.96 19.09
N TRP A 570 4.76 20.63 20.22
CA TRP A 570 5.37 20.03 21.41
C TRP A 570 4.44 19.10 22.23
N LEU A 571 3.14 19.11 21.95
CA LEU A 571 2.12 18.42 22.74
C LEU A 571 1.78 16.98 22.26
N GLY A 572 2.56 16.36 21.36
CA GLY A 572 2.35 14.96 20.92
C GLY A 572 1.17 14.76 19.96
N GLY A 573 0.89 13.56 19.43
CA GLY A 573 -0.08 13.36 18.33
C GLY A 573 -1.57 13.49 18.70
N PHE A 574 -2.45 13.90 17.76
CA PHE A 574 -3.91 14.07 17.99
C PHE A 574 -4.62 12.78 18.46
N LYS A 575 -4.08 11.61 18.11
CA LYS A 575 -4.64 10.30 18.49
C LYS A 575 -4.59 10.07 20.01
N HIS A 576 -3.48 10.44 20.67
CA HIS A 576 -3.32 10.35 22.12
C HIS A 576 -4.26 11.32 22.84
N TRP A 577 -4.48 12.50 22.26
CA TRP A 577 -5.29 13.56 22.88
C TRP A 577 -6.76 13.22 23.00
N ARG A 578 -7.29 12.41 22.07
CA ARG A 578 -8.67 11.95 22.16
C ARG A 578 -8.90 11.07 23.39
N ILE A 579 -7.92 10.24 23.73
CA ILE A 579 -7.98 9.36 24.91
C ILE A 579 -7.89 10.21 26.18
N VAL A 580 -6.91 11.13 26.23
CA VAL A 580 -6.75 12.07 27.36
C VAL A 580 -8.00 12.91 27.56
N HIS A 581 -8.63 13.41 26.49
CA HIS A 581 -9.87 14.18 26.58
C HIS A 581 -11.03 13.36 27.14
N GLY A 582 -11.18 12.10 26.71
CA GLY A 582 -12.19 11.19 27.26
C GLY A 582 -11.97 10.90 28.75
N LEU A 583 -10.72 10.69 29.18
CA LEU A 583 -10.37 10.49 30.58
C LEU A 583 -10.60 11.74 31.42
N LEU A 584 -10.24 12.93 30.91
CA LEU A 584 -10.52 14.21 31.57
C LEU A 584 -12.02 14.46 31.70
N GLY A 585 -12.81 14.12 30.68
CA GLY A 585 -14.28 14.21 30.75
C GLY A 585 -14.87 13.32 31.83
N ALA A 586 -14.45 12.05 31.88
CA ALA A 586 -14.90 11.11 32.93
C ALA A 586 -14.44 11.54 34.33
N GLY A 587 -13.19 11.98 34.49
CA GLY A 587 -12.64 12.47 35.75
C GLY A 587 -13.31 13.77 36.22
N GLY A 588 -13.56 14.71 35.30
CA GLY A 588 -14.30 15.94 35.59
C GLY A 588 -15.74 15.67 36.03
N ALA A 589 -16.39 14.68 35.43
CA ALA A 589 -17.74 14.27 35.84
C ALA A 589 -17.77 13.61 37.23
N ALA A 590 -16.81 12.74 37.53
CA ALA A 590 -16.69 12.17 38.88
C ALA A 590 -16.40 13.24 39.94
N LEU A 591 -15.52 14.20 39.61
CA LEU A 591 -15.23 15.32 40.49
C LEU A 591 -16.44 16.25 40.66
N LEU A 592 -17.24 16.44 39.62
CA LEU A 592 -18.50 17.18 39.70
C LEU A 592 -19.49 16.50 40.64
N MET A 593 -19.62 15.17 40.59
CA MET A 593 -20.47 14.42 41.54
C MET A 593 -20.04 14.63 42.99
N LEU A 594 -18.73 14.56 43.25
CA LEU A 594 -18.18 14.83 44.57
C LEU A 594 -18.39 16.28 44.99
N HIS A 595 -18.25 17.24 44.06
CA HIS A 595 -18.42 18.65 44.34
C HIS A 595 -19.88 19.01 44.64
N THR A 596 -20.84 18.47 43.88
CA THR A 596 -22.27 18.79 44.03
C THR A 596 -23.02 17.85 44.97
N GLY A 597 -22.41 16.75 45.43
CA GLY A 597 -23.09 15.78 46.29
C GLY A 597 -24.31 15.17 45.61
N PHE A 598 -24.20 14.90 44.30
CA PHE A 598 -25.29 14.41 43.44
C PHE A 598 -26.45 15.39 43.23
N HIS A 599 -26.35 16.63 43.73
CA HIS A 599 -27.34 17.66 43.43
C HIS A 599 -27.18 18.17 41.99
N LEU A 600 -28.31 18.26 41.28
CA LEU A 600 -28.38 18.93 39.98
C LEU A 600 -28.44 20.46 40.10
N GLY A 601 -28.62 20.97 41.32
CA GLY A 601 -28.80 22.39 41.59
C GLY A 601 -30.16 22.94 41.13
N GLU A 602 -30.38 24.21 41.41
CA GLU A 602 -31.59 24.94 41.02
C GLU A 602 -31.26 26.08 40.05
N ASN A 603 -32.28 26.59 39.35
CA ASN A 603 -32.17 27.76 38.46
C ASN A 603 -30.99 27.66 37.46
N LEU A 604 -30.07 28.62 37.49
CA LEU A 604 -28.93 28.67 36.57
C LEU A 604 -27.93 27.52 36.79
N ASN A 605 -27.79 27.03 38.03
CA ASN A 605 -26.95 25.87 38.35
C ASN A 605 -27.54 24.60 37.76
N ARG A 606 -28.87 24.48 37.71
CA ARG A 606 -29.55 23.38 37.00
C ARG A 606 -29.25 23.39 35.50
N TRP A 607 -29.27 24.57 34.88
CA TRP A 607 -28.89 24.72 33.47
C TRP A 607 -27.42 24.39 33.20
N LEU A 608 -26.51 24.82 34.10
CA LEU A 608 -25.09 24.46 34.04
C LEU A 608 -24.89 22.94 34.12
N MET A 609 -25.56 22.28 35.06
CA MET A 609 -25.49 20.82 35.23
C MET A 609 -26.06 20.06 34.03
N LEU A 610 -27.22 20.47 33.51
CA LEU A 610 -27.81 19.86 32.32
C LEU A 610 -26.91 20.04 31.08
N CYS A 611 -26.31 21.22 30.92
CA CYS A 611 -25.35 21.48 29.83
C CYS A 611 -24.12 20.58 29.97
N PHE A 612 -23.53 20.48 31.16
CA PHE A 612 -22.37 19.61 31.41
C PHE A 612 -22.68 18.13 31.13
N LEU A 613 -23.82 17.62 31.61
CA LEU A 613 -24.26 16.26 31.35
C LEU A 613 -24.48 16.01 29.85
N ALA A 614 -25.10 16.94 29.14
CA ALA A 614 -25.32 16.81 27.71
C ALA A 614 -23.99 16.79 26.93
N VAL A 615 -23.02 17.64 27.30
CA VAL A 615 -21.66 17.63 26.75
C VAL A 615 -20.99 16.27 26.99
N LEU A 616 -21.05 15.76 28.22
CA LEU A 616 -20.44 14.48 28.61
C LEU A 616 -21.06 13.29 27.88
N VAL A 617 -22.39 13.19 27.81
CA VAL A 617 -23.10 12.09 27.14
C VAL A 617 -22.81 12.11 25.64
N LEU A 618 -22.91 13.27 25.00
CA LEU A 618 -22.65 13.40 23.56
C LEU A 618 -21.17 13.16 23.22
N GLY A 619 -20.26 13.62 24.08
CA GLY A 619 -18.83 13.38 23.94
C GLY A 619 -18.48 11.90 24.08
N SER A 620 -19.07 11.24 25.07
CA SER A 620 -18.90 9.80 25.31
C SER A 620 -19.51 8.96 24.20
N ALA A 621 -20.69 9.34 23.68
CA ALA A 621 -21.30 8.68 22.52
C ALA A 621 -20.44 8.83 21.24
N ALA A 622 -19.86 10.02 21.01
CA ALA A 622 -18.93 10.24 19.90
C ALA A 622 -17.62 9.46 20.07
N GLY A 623 -17.11 9.34 21.31
CA GLY A 623 -15.97 8.50 21.68
C GLY A 623 -16.23 7.02 21.43
N LEU A 624 -17.41 6.54 21.83
CA LEU A 624 -17.88 5.17 21.63
C LEU A 624 -18.01 4.84 20.12
N ALA A 625 -18.64 5.71 19.34
CA ALA A 625 -18.75 5.57 17.89
C ALA A 625 -17.36 5.55 17.21
N SER A 626 -16.39 6.30 17.76
CA SER A 626 -15.01 6.31 17.27
C SER A 626 -14.24 5.03 17.63
N ALA A 627 -14.44 4.49 18.84
CA ALA A 627 -13.82 3.25 19.29
C ALA A 627 -14.38 2.02 18.53
N LEU A 628 -15.70 2.00 18.29
CA LEU A 628 -16.42 0.93 17.60
C LEU A 628 -16.45 1.09 16.07
N SER A 629 -15.79 2.12 15.52
CA SER A 629 -15.74 2.37 14.08
C SER A 629 -15.17 1.22 13.25
N HIS A 630 -14.43 0.30 13.87
CA HIS A 630 -13.93 -0.92 13.23
C HIS A 630 -15.03 -2.00 13.04
N ARG A 631 -16.13 -1.93 13.81
CA ARG A 631 -17.28 -2.85 13.72
C ARG A 631 -18.44 -2.31 12.88
N LEU A 632 -18.38 -1.05 12.48
CA LEU A 632 -19.42 -0.35 11.73
C LEU A 632 -19.04 -0.23 10.26
N SER A 633 -20.03 -0.09 9.38
CA SER A 633 -19.75 0.20 7.97
C SER A 633 -19.07 1.57 7.83
N PRO A 634 -18.13 1.76 6.87
CA PRO A 634 -17.38 3.02 6.74
C PRO A 634 -18.25 4.26 6.51
N ALA A 635 -19.43 4.09 5.90
CA ALA A 635 -20.40 5.15 5.71
C ALA A 635 -21.10 5.52 7.03
N LEU A 636 -21.56 4.52 7.78
CA LEU A 636 -22.21 4.72 9.08
C LEU A 636 -21.22 5.29 10.11
N ALA A 637 -20.00 4.76 10.16
CA ALA A 637 -18.94 5.24 11.06
C ALA A 637 -18.62 6.72 10.81
N ARG A 638 -18.44 7.13 9.54
CA ARG A 638 -18.19 8.54 9.19
C ARG A 638 -19.37 9.43 9.55
N ARG A 639 -20.60 8.99 9.27
CA ARG A 639 -21.81 9.76 9.59
C ARG A 639 -21.96 9.97 11.10
N LEU A 640 -21.85 8.90 11.89
CA LEU A 640 -21.96 8.96 13.35
C LEU A 640 -20.84 9.81 13.97
N GLN A 641 -19.60 9.71 13.48
CA GLN A 641 -18.50 10.54 13.97
C GLN A 641 -18.69 12.02 13.63
N GLN A 642 -19.14 12.35 12.41
CA GLN A 642 -19.35 13.74 12.01
C GLN A 642 -20.51 14.37 12.77
N GLN A 643 -21.66 13.68 12.83
CA GLN A 643 -22.84 14.16 13.55
C GLN A 643 -22.57 14.26 15.05
N GLY A 644 -21.97 13.24 15.65
CA GLY A 644 -21.64 13.22 17.08
C GLY A 644 -20.66 14.33 17.47
N ASN A 645 -19.59 14.53 16.69
CA ASN A 645 -18.65 15.62 16.96
C ASN A 645 -19.28 17.00 16.79
N TRP A 646 -20.12 17.18 15.78
CA TRP A 646 -20.80 18.45 15.54
C TRP A 646 -21.78 18.79 16.67
N LEU A 647 -22.61 17.81 17.07
CA LEU A 647 -23.58 17.97 18.14
C LEU A 647 -22.89 18.22 19.49
N HIS A 648 -21.79 17.52 19.78
CA HIS A 648 -21.00 17.74 20.99
C HIS A 648 -20.42 19.16 21.06
N VAL A 649 -19.88 19.69 19.94
CA VAL A 649 -19.36 21.07 19.90
C VAL A 649 -20.48 22.10 20.07
N LEU A 650 -21.63 21.87 19.45
CA LEU A 650 -22.79 22.77 19.55
C LEU A 650 -23.26 22.88 21.02
N VAL A 651 -23.38 21.74 21.70
CA VAL A 651 -23.86 21.68 23.10
C VAL A 651 -22.79 22.16 24.09
N ALA A 652 -21.52 22.17 23.73
CA ALA A 652 -20.44 22.71 24.57
C ALA A 652 -20.40 24.25 24.61
N TRP A 653 -21.05 24.94 23.66
CA TRP A 653 -20.96 26.40 23.53
C TRP A 653 -21.54 27.20 24.72
N PRO A 654 -22.66 26.80 25.36
CA PRO A 654 -23.20 27.51 26.53
C PRO A 654 -22.35 27.34 27.80
N LEU A 655 -21.51 26.29 27.86
CA LEU A 655 -20.80 25.89 29.08
C LEU A 655 -19.89 26.99 29.65
N PRO A 656 -19.05 27.72 28.87
CA PRO A 656 -18.21 28.78 29.41
C PRO A 656 -19.00 29.96 29.98
N VAL A 657 -20.14 30.29 29.38
CA VAL A 657 -21.00 31.40 29.84
C VAL A 657 -21.67 31.03 31.15
N LEU A 658 -22.27 29.85 31.23
CA LEU A 658 -22.91 29.35 32.45
C LEU A 658 -21.90 29.19 33.59
N LEU A 659 -20.69 28.71 33.29
CA LEU A 659 -19.61 28.59 34.27
C LEU A 659 -19.11 29.95 34.76
N ALA A 660 -18.95 30.94 33.87
CA ALA A 660 -18.55 32.29 34.25
C ALA A 660 -19.58 32.95 35.16
N VAL A 661 -20.88 32.80 34.86
CA VAL A 661 -21.95 33.33 35.71
C VAL A 661 -21.96 32.62 37.07
N HIS A 662 -21.81 31.30 37.11
CA HIS A 662 -21.71 30.55 38.37
C HIS A 662 -20.55 31.05 39.24
N ILE A 663 -19.35 31.18 38.68
CA ILE A 663 -18.18 31.70 39.40
C ILE A 663 -18.47 33.12 39.91
N LEU A 664 -19.01 34.00 39.06
CA LEU A 664 -19.35 35.36 39.49
C LEU A 664 -20.35 35.36 40.66
N THR A 665 -21.39 34.52 40.61
CA THR A 665 -22.38 34.44 41.69
C THR A 665 -21.82 33.91 43.00
N VAL A 666 -20.82 33.03 42.96
CA VAL A 666 -20.22 32.41 44.16
C VAL A 666 -19.15 33.30 44.80
N TYR A 667 -18.49 34.18 44.04
CA TYR A 667 -17.41 35.05 44.54
C TYR A 667 -17.77 36.54 44.66
N TYR A 668 -18.89 36.98 44.09
CA TYR A 668 -19.36 38.37 44.21
C TYR A 668 -20.11 38.62 45.53
N PHE A 669 -20.63 37.56 46.16
CA PHE A 669 -21.15 37.54 47.52
C PHE A 669 -20.20 36.75 48.41
#